data_AF-A0A1I3EQC0-F1
#
_entry.id   AF-A0A1I3EQC0-F1
#
_cell.length_a   1.000
_cell.length_b   1.000
_cell.length_c   1.000
_cell.angle_alpha   90.00
_cell.angle_beta   90.00
_cell.angle_gamma   90.00
#
_symmetry.space_group_name_H-M   'P 1'
#
loop_
_entity.id
_entity.type
_entity.pdbx_description
1 polymer ?
#
loop_
_entity_poly.entity_id
_entity_poly.type
_entity_poly.pdbx_seq_one_letter_code
_entity_poly.pdbx_strand_id
1 'polypeptide(L)'
;MPDIFTYEIHKGDLISRWMLSPLKEEHYRSRPEPYPSSYGVNMPWREAVSPVRVQYVEERPFERDEEEFLPCGEVYFPFETEKVERSAFWKLPTKVTFGAQLELETAAGGEYPFRLMTCGGAKVFVDGEKQAEFYSYLRNEERETECSVTLKQGKNTLYILTNELAERDTSLSFKLRYMGEQSLKAYLPCAADLEALDRTRKLLSGIYLRRFNYQDTDIELDFMEPAGDELTVSVEMVFYDSHADPVSREKTVTIHPGEKAIPIGDLVSRRVGMVAVTVRTCVGDVKLNRVLNFEYYDETVMPDSGIGTTAERKQAAIRFMAENGLDNLAKALALRIMGGQEALVKRIWEKELSCIRQREDCADFRLPALFHAYHSPLFTGEEKESIKQVLLDFRYWTDEPGNDVMWFFSENHALLFHTAEYLAGGLFEQEIFTNSGMTGAMHKRKAERLLKIWFRNFLSYGFNEWNSPVYIPIDMTGFFALYDLASDEEIRKLAKKALDKAFSILGINSFKGIVAASYGRIYFKNLIGRRTSESTALNFIANGEGYLGQHTLATLMFALSSYEPPAEVMESYHVPAEGRITESAEGEEKVHLYSYRTPDYVMGSVLDYHPGEPGSQEHVLQVMIKDCDTQIWINHPGEAVYFGEGRPGYFAGNGTLPLIRQDKNCAVAEFHLLDQEVQYTHAFCPLEQFSEWRLEGRWLFLKKDNICAAVYADNGIWITDKGPLKNYELVSPGKDNVWKILVEEESVYGSFEKFIHKLHQNGGKER
;
A
#
# COMPACT_ATOMS: atom_id res chain seq x y z
N MET A 1 19.48 29.61 29.19
CA MET A 1 19.38 29.68 27.72
C MET A 1 18.92 28.29 27.31
N PRO A 2 17.94 28.12 26.42
CA PRO A 2 17.62 26.78 25.95
C PRO A 2 18.87 26.17 25.31
N ASP A 3 19.17 24.93 25.65
CA ASP A 3 20.34 24.22 25.15
C ASP A 3 20.19 24.02 23.64
N ILE A 4 21.32 24.15 22.93
CA ILE A 4 21.39 23.73 21.52
C ILE A 4 21.24 22.21 21.51
N PHE A 5 20.38 21.66 20.65
CA PHE A 5 20.24 20.21 20.56
C PHE A 5 21.57 19.57 20.10
N THR A 6 22.14 18.67 20.90
CA THR A 6 23.42 18.01 20.60
C THR A 6 23.40 16.51 20.84
N TYR A 7 24.24 15.79 20.10
CA TYR A 7 24.46 14.36 20.28
C TYR A 7 25.85 13.94 19.78
N GLU A 8 26.36 12.82 20.30
CA GLU A 8 27.62 12.23 19.84
C GLU A 8 27.40 11.28 18.66
N ILE A 9 28.39 11.20 17.79
CA ILE A 9 28.46 10.29 16.65
C ILE A 9 29.74 9.48 16.78
N HIS A 10 29.61 8.16 16.79
CA HIS A 10 30.70 7.20 16.87
C HIS A 10 30.84 6.41 15.57
N LYS A 11 31.94 5.67 15.46
CA LYS A 11 32.20 4.81 14.31
C LYS A 11 31.06 3.82 14.10
N GLY A 12 30.52 3.80 12.87
CA GLY A 12 29.45 2.93 12.45
C GLY A 12 28.06 3.56 12.60
N ASP A 13 27.91 4.67 13.32
CA ASP A 13 26.62 5.32 13.52
C ASP A 13 26.09 5.94 12.22
N LEU A 14 24.78 5.83 12.01
CA LEU A 14 24.05 6.60 11.02
C LEU A 14 23.66 7.96 11.63
N ILE A 15 23.89 9.03 10.86
CA ILE A 15 23.45 10.36 11.28
C ILE A 15 21.96 10.49 10.92
N SER A 16 21.08 10.38 11.93
CA SER A 16 19.63 10.27 11.76
C SER A 16 18.85 11.55 12.09
N ARG A 17 19.52 12.61 12.57
CA ARG A 17 18.88 13.85 13.03
C ARG A 17 19.43 15.07 12.30
N TRP A 18 18.56 15.79 11.60
CA TRP A 18 18.94 16.85 10.66
C TRP A 18 17.95 18.02 10.72
N MET A 19 18.38 19.22 10.33
CA MET A 19 17.47 20.25 9.86
C MET A 19 17.18 19.99 8.39
N LEU A 20 15.92 19.92 7.99
CA LEU A 20 15.51 19.73 6.61
C LEU A 20 14.91 21.01 6.01
N SER A 21 15.09 21.15 4.71
CA SER A 21 14.32 22.11 3.91
C SER A 21 12.93 21.57 3.60
N PRO A 22 11.99 22.44 3.20
CA PRO A 22 10.82 21.99 2.44
C PRO A 22 11.24 21.20 1.20
N LEU A 23 10.37 20.29 0.76
CA LEU A 23 10.55 19.59 -0.50
C LEU A 23 10.31 20.57 -1.66
N LYS A 24 11.28 20.66 -2.58
CA LYS A 24 11.13 21.38 -3.85
C LYS A 24 10.69 20.37 -4.91
N GLU A 25 9.55 20.66 -5.55
CA GLU A 25 8.96 19.83 -6.61
C GLU A 25 8.87 20.63 -7.91
N GLU A 26 9.42 20.08 -8.99
CA GLU A 26 9.42 20.71 -10.31
C GLU A 26 9.02 19.67 -11.36
N HIS A 27 7.95 19.89 -12.10
CA HIS A 27 7.56 18.97 -13.18
C HIS A 27 8.68 18.86 -14.21
N TYR A 28 9.09 17.62 -14.50
CA TYR A 28 10.11 17.35 -15.49
C TYR A 28 9.46 16.98 -16.82
N ARG A 29 9.74 17.76 -17.87
CA ARG A 29 9.20 17.57 -19.21
C ARG A 29 10.32 17.15 -20.15
N SER A 30 10.32 15.89 -20.55
CA SER A 30 11.23 15.35 -21.56
C SER A 30 10.60 15.38 -22.96
N ARG A 31 11.40 15.08 -23.99
CA ARG A 31 10.89 14.82 -25.34
C ARG A 31 10.02 13.55 -25.30
N PRO A 32 8.79 13.57 -25.84
CA PRO A 32 7.97 12.36 -25.92
C PRO A 32 8.65 11.28 -26.76
N GLU A 33 8.79 10.08 -26.21
CA GLU A 33 9.42 8.92 -26.86
C GLU A 33 8.64 7.64 -26.50
N PRO A 34 8.59 6.64 -27.40
CA PRO A 34 8.03 5.34 -27.06
C PRO A 34 8.97 4.56 -26.14
N TYR A 35 8.45 3.56 -25.46
CA TYR A 35 9.29 2.56 -24.79
C TYR A 35 9.97 1.65 -25.83
N PRO A 36 11.06 0.95 -25.45
CA PRO A 36 11.68 -0.05 -26.31
C PRO A 36 10.69 -1.12 -26.77
N SER A 37 10.78 -1.57 -28.02
CA SER A 37 9.88 -2.58 -28.58
C SER A 37 10.03 -3.97 -27.95
N SER A 38 11.11 -4.20 -27.21
CA SER A 38 11.31 -5.41 -26.39
C SER A 38 10.44 -5.43 -25.14
N TYR A 39 9.84 -4.30 -24.75
CA TYR A 39 9.04 -4.23 -23.54
C TYR A 39 7.65 -4.83 -23.77
N GLY A 40 7.20 -5.65 -22.82
CA GLY A 40 5.97 -6.44 -22.94
C GLY A 40 5.14 -6.48 -21.66
N VAL A 41 4.04 -7.23 -21.71
CA VAL A 41 3.21 -7.50 -20.52
C VAL A 41 3.98 -8.42 -19.56
N ASN A 42 3.75 -8.24 -18.27
CA ASN A 42 4.41 -8.92 -17.16
C ASN A 42 5.91 -8.68 -17.04
N MET A 43 6.40 -7.53 -17.52
CA MET A 43 7.79 -7.16 -17.26
C MET A 43 8.05 -6.94 -15.77
N PRO A 44 9.19 -7.42 -15.25
CA PRO A 44 9.60 -7.13 -13.88
C PRO A 44 9.69 -5.62 -13.65
N TRP A 45 9.14 -5.16 -12.54
CA TRP A 45 9.07 -3.74 -12.20
C TRP A 45 10.42 -3.00 -12.27
N ARG A 46 11.49 -3.71 -11.87
CA ARG A 46 12.86 -3.19 -11.80
C ARG A 46 13.53 -3.06 -13.17
N GLU A 47 13.00 -3.73 -14.20
CA GLU A 47 13.61 -3.77 -15.53
C GLU A 47 13.05 -2.72 -16.49
N ALA A 48 11.87 -2.18 -16.21
CA ALA A 48 11.25 -1.16 -17.05
C ALA A 48 11.74 0.25 -16.69
N VAL A 49 12.58 0.83 -17.55
CA VAL A 49 13.02 2.22 -17.44
C VAL A 49 12.19 3.08 -18.38
N SER A 50 11.57 4.13 -17.86
CA SER A 50 10.77 5.06 -18.66
C SER A 50 11.64 5.89 -19.61
N PRO A 51 11.11 6.32 -20.77
CA PRO A 51 11.83 7.23 -21.65
C PRO A 51 12.16 8.57 -21.00
N VAL A 52 11.35 9.01 -20.03
CA VAL A 52 11.59 10.24 -19.26
C VAL A 52 12.77 10.08 -18.30
N ARG A 53 12.93 8.92 -17.64
CA ARG A 53 14.12 8.63 -16.81
C ARG A 53 15.39 8.50 -17.63
N VAL A 54 15.34 7.83 -18.78
CA VAL A 54 16.51 7.72 -19.68
C VAL A 54 17.04 9.12 -20.01
N GLN A 55 16.16 10.02 -20.45
CA GLN A 55 16.54 11.40 -20.78
C GLN A 55 17.06 12.17 -19.56
N TYR A 56 16.41 12.03 -18.40
CA TYR A 56 16.86 12.69 -17.18
C TYR A 56 18.30 12.28 -16.78
N VAL A 57 18.60 10.98 -16.85
CA VAL A 57 19.93 10.43 -16.54
C VAL A 57 20.98 10.83 -17.59
N GLU A 58 20.59 10.98 -18.85
CA GLU A 58 21.48 11.48 -19.93
C GLU A 58 21.76 12.99 -19.81
N GLU A 59 20.75 13.78 -19.49
CA GLU A 59 20.83 15.24 -19.35
C GLU A 59 21.61 15.65 -18.10
N ARG A 60 21.55 14.83 -17.04
CA ARG A 60 22.21 15.04 -15.74
C ARG A 60 21.95 16.43 -15.16
N PRO A 61 20.69 16.89 -15.06
CA PRO A 61 20.39 18.26 -14.66
C PRO A 61 20.95 18.53 -13.25
N PHE A 62 20.77 17.61 -12.30
CA PHE A 62 21.29 17.81 -10.95
C PHE A 62 22.82 17.89 -10.87
N GLU A 63 23.56 17.20 -11.75
CA GLU A 63 25.02 17.27 -11.81
C GLU A 63 25.49 18.63 -12.38
N ARG A 64 24.79 19.13 -13.41
CA ARG A 64 25.19 20.31 -14.21
C ARG A 64 24.65 21.65 -13.72
N ASP A 65 23.44 21.64 -13.15
CA ASP A 65 22.77 22.85 -12.67
C ASP A 65 23.55 23.46 -11.51
N GLU A 66 23.54 24.80 -11.42
CA GLU A 66 24.09 25.52 -10.26
C GLU A 66 23.39 25.08 -8.96
N GLU A 67 24.18 24.93 -7.91
CA GLU A 67 23.66 24.53 -6.60
C GLU A 67 22.80 25.62 -5.96
N GLU A 68 21.52 25.33 -5.76
CA GLU A 68 20.61 26.12 -4.95
C GLU A 68 20.56 25.55 -3.52
N PHE A 69 21.13 26.26 -2.54
CA PHE A 69 21.02 25.89 -1.14
C PHE A 69 19.61 26.18 -0.62
N LEU A 70 18.84 25.13 -0.37
CA LEU A 70 17.51 25.23 0.21
C LEU A 70 17.61 25.49 1.72
N PRO A 71 16.88 26.50 2.26
CA PRO A 71 16.93 26.83 3.67
C PRO A 71 16.35 25.71 4.52
N CYS A 72 17.15 25.21 5.46
CA CYS A 72 16.77 24.14 6.37
C CYS A 72 16.18 24.74 7.66
N GLY A 73 14.91 24.47 7.93
CA GLY A 73 14.17 25.09 9.03
C GLY A 73 13.31 24.12 9.85
N GLU A 74 13.24 22.85 9.46
CA GLU A 74 12.44 21.83 10.16
C GLU A 74 13.34 20.76 10.75
N VAL A 75 13.22 20.47 12.05
CA VAL A 75 13.95 19.36 12.66
C VAL A 75 13.35 18.03 12.20
N TYR A 76 14.17 17.16 11.63
CA TYR A 76 13.84 15.77 11.34
C TYR A 76 14.34 14.87 12.45
N PHE A 77 13.40 14.28 13.18
CA PHE A 77 13.68 13.38 14.29
C PHE A 77 12.76 12.14 14.23
N PRO A 78 13.07 11.17 13.36
CA PRO A 78 12.23 10.00 13.11
C PRO A 78 12.17 9.05 14.33
N PHE A 79 11.17 8.18 14.37
CA PHE A 79 10.98 7.19 15.45
C PHE A 79 11.63 5.85 15.11
N GLU A 80 11.11 5.13 14.11
CA GLU A 80 11.52 3.77 13.76
C GLU A 80 12.73 3.68 12.82
N THR A 81 13.04 4.73 12.06
CA THR A 81 14.08 4.68 11.02
C THR A 81 15.23 5.65 11.29
N GLU A 82 16.42 5.32 10.80
CA GLU A 82 17.60 6.18 10.77
C GLU A 82 17.84 6.82 9.39
N LYS A 83 17.04 6.43 8.40
CA LYS A 83 17.05 6.96 7.04
C LYS A 83 16.47 8.37 7.04
N VAL A 84 17.11 9.30 6.33
CA VAL A 84 16.58 10.66 6.15
C VAL A 84 15.83 10.71 4.84
N GLU A 85 14.51 10.91 4.89
CA GLU A 85 13.68 10.78 3.69
C GLU A 85 12.49 11.73 3.58
N ARG A 86 12.08 11.89 2.32
CA ARG A 86 10.88 12.57 1.83
C ARG A 86 10.22 11.71 0.73
N SER A 87 10.26 10.39 0.90
CA SER A 87 9.68 9.42 -0.03
C SER A 87 8.16 9.59 -0.13
N ALA A 88 7.60 9.50 -1.32
CA ALA A 88 6.16 9.58 -1.58
C ALA A 88 5.78 8.97 -2.94
N PHE A 89 4.55 9.21 -3.40
CA PHE A 89 4.03 8.75 -4.68
C PHE A 89 3.68 9.93 -5.60
N TRP A 90 4.32 10.02 -6.77
CA TRP A 90 4.07 11.07 -7.77
C TRP A 90 3.41 10.52 -9.03
N LYS A 91 2.24 11.07 -9.39
CA LYS A 91 1.48 10.64 -10.58
C LYS A 91 2.04 11.17 -11.90
N LEU A 92 2.95 12.13 -11.83
CA LEU A 92 3.57 12.79 -12.99
C LEU A 92 5.10 12.79 -12.78
N PRO A 93 5.90 12.83 -13.87
CA PRO A 93 7.34 12.96 -13.74
C PRO A 93 7.70 14.29 -13.09
N THR A 94 8.39 14.22 -11.96
CA THR A 94 8.69 15.39 -11.10
C THR A 94 10.12 15.31 -10.57
N LYS A 95 10.94 16.33 -10.83
CA LYS A 95 12.21 16.53 -10.14
C LYS A 95 11.92 16.92 -8.70
N VAL A 96 12.41 16.13 -7.76
CA VAL A 96 12.19 16.34 -6.33
C VAL A 96 13.53 16.55 -5.64
N THR A 97 13.63 17.60 -4.80
CA THR A 97 14.89 17.99 -4.16
C THR A 97 14.64 18.47 -2.74
N PHE A 98 15.47 18.03 -1.79
CA PHE A 98 15.48 18.59 -0.44
C PHE A 98 16.90 18.71 0.10
N GLY A 99 17.12 19.69 0.97
CA GLY A 99 18.35 19.92 1.70
C GLY A 99 18.27 19.37 3.13
N ALA A 100 19.42 18.95 3.65
CA ALA A 100 19.60 18.57 5.05
C ALA A 100 20.85 19.25 5.62
N GLN A 101 20.77 19.80 6.83
CA GLN A 101 21.87 20.53 7.47
C GLN A 101 22.03 20.17 8.95
N LEU A 102 23.28 20.15 9.42
CA LEU A 102 23.66 20.15 10.85
C LEU A 102 25.08 20.73 11.01
N GLU A 103 25.51 21.03 12.23
CA GLU A 103 26.92 21.35 12.51
C GLU A 103 27.64 20.13 13.10
N LEU A 104 28.85 19.85 12.62
CA LEU A 104 29.76 18.86 13.20
C LEU A 104 30.92 19.57 13.90
N GLU A 105 31.17 19.21 15.16
CA GLU A 105 32.33 19.63 15.90
C GLU A 105 33.36 18.50 16.01
N THR A 106 34.62 18.85 15.75
CA THR A 106 35.76 17.96 15.95
C THR A 106 36.87 18.63 16.76
N ALA A 107 37.55 17.82 17.57
CA ALA A 107 38.70 18.24 18.38
C ALA A 107 39.97 18.52 17.56
N ALA A 108 40.09 17.95 16.36
CA ALA A 108 41.24 18.11 15.49
C ALA A 108 40.79 18.32 14.03
N GLY A 109 41.43 19.24 13.32
CA GLY A 109 41.19 19.40 11.89
C GLY A 109 41.77 18.22 11.11
N GLY A 110 41.06 17.76 10.08
CA GLY A 110 41.49 16.62 9.29
C GLY A 110 40.41 16.12 8.33
N GLU A 111 40.72 14.99 7.70
CA GLU A 111 39.82 14.27 6.80
C GLU A 111 39.03 13.21 7.58
N TYR A 112 37.71 13.23 7.45
CA TYR A 112 36.79 12.35 8.18
C TYR A 112 36.03 11.45 7.19
N PRO A 113 36.12 10.12 7.34
CA PRO A 113 35.51 9.19 6.39
C PRO A 113 34.04 8.91 6.72
N PHE A 114 33.23 8.85 5.67
CA PHE A 114 31.81 8.54 5.69
C PHE A 114 31.46 7.54 4.60
N ARG A 115 30.29 6.92 4.76
CA ARG A 115 29.63 6.17 3.70
C ARG A 115 28.28 6.80 3.43
N LEU A 116 28.08 7.24 2.20
CA LEU A 116 26.86 7.88 1.74
C LEU A 116 26.04 6.85 0.95
N MET A 117 24.76 6.71 1.30
CA MET A 117 23.83 5.87 0.57
C MET A 117 22.62 6.67 0.08
N THR A 118 22.21 6.48 -1.17
CA THR A 118 21.00 7.07 -1.77
C THR A 118 20.56 6.30 -3.01
N CYS A 119 19.29 6.44 -3.40
CA CYS A 119 18.76 5.93 -4.67
C CYS A 119 19.03 6.90 -5.84
N GLY A 120 19.05 8.20 -5.56
CA GLY A 120 19.13 9.27 -6.54
C GLY A 120 20.51 9.94 -6.58
N GLY A 121 20.49 11.27 -6.59
CA GLY A 121 21.66 12.12 -6.51
C GLY A 121 21.81 12.78 -5.14
N ALA A 122 23.05 12.92 -4.67
CA ALA A 122 23.39 13.67 -3.47
C ALA A 122 24.68 14.47 -3.66
N LYS A 123 24.70 15.71 -3.17
CA LYS A 123 25.89 16.58 -3.08
C LYS A 123 26.13 16.95 -1.62
N VAL A 124 27.36 16.80 -1.14
CA VAL A 124 27.77 17.04 0.25
C VAL A 124 28.69 18.25 0.31
N PHE A 125 28.38 19.19 1.21
CA PHE A 125 29.10 20.44 1.39
C PHE A 125 29.54 20.60 2.84
N VAL A 126 30.74 21.15 3.04
CA VAL A 126 31.22 21.60 4.34
C VAL A 126 31.54 23.08 4.25
N ASP A 127 30.96 23.87 5.15
CA ASP A 127 31.11 25.33 5.20
C ASP A 127 30.81 26.02 3.84
N GLY A 128 29.89 25.45 3.06
CA GLY A 128 29.48 25.95 1.74
C GLY A 128 30.34 25.45 0.57
N GLU A 129 31.43 24.73 0.82
CA GLU A 129 32.27 24.15 -0.23
C GLU A 129 31.88 22.69 -0.50
N LYS A 130 31.67 22.32 -1.77
CA LYS A 130 31.34 20.94 -2.17
C LYS A 130 32.54 20.03 -1.94
N GLN A 131 32.35 18.97 -1.16
CA GLN A 131 33.39 18.00 -0.78
C GLN A 131 33.17 16.61 -1.39
N ALA A 132 31.91 16.21 -1.62
CA ALA A 132 31.57 14.93 -2.24
C ALA A 132 30.28 15.02 -3.04
N GLU A 133 30.10 14.08 -3.97
CA GLU A 133 28.88 13.92 -4.76
C GLU A 133 28.70 12.46 -5.17
N PHE A 134 27.45 12.04 -5.35
CA PHE A 134 27.10 10.69 -5.76
C PHE A 134 25.78 10.70 -6.55
N TYR A 135 25.74 9.99 -7.67
CA TYR A 135 24.61 10.02 -8.62
C TYR A 135 24.25 8.59 -9.04
N SER A 136 23.48 7.89 -8.20
CA SER A 136 23.05 6.52 -8.49
C SER A 136 21.95 6.49 -9.54
N TYR A 137 20.87 7.24 -9.30
CA TYR A 137 19.63 7.26 -10.09
C TYR A 137 19.09 5.87 -10.48
N LEU A 138 19.41 4.85 -9.69
CA LEU A 138 18.78 3.53 -9.78
C LEU A 138 17.47 3.59 -9.00
N ARG A 139 16.37 3.48 -9.73
CA ARG A 139 15.02 3.70 -9.20
C ARG A 139 14.74 2.77 -8.03
N ASN A 140 14.55 3.37 -6.84
CA ASN A 140 14.27 2.69 -5.57
C ASN A 140 15.31 1.62 -5.17
N GLU A 141 16.49 1.65 -5.78
CA GLU A 141 17.62 0.78 -5.39
C GLU A 141 18.69 1.66 -4.75
N GLU A 142 18.84 1.49 -3.44
CA GLU A 142 19.87 2.20 -2.71
C GLU A 142 21.26 1.71 -3.13
N ARG A 143 22.15 2.66 -3.42
CA ARG A 143 23.56 2.40 -3.66
C ARG A 143 24.39 3.17 -2.66
N GLU A 144 25.58 2.65 -2.39
CA GLU A 144 26.53 3.26 -1.46
C GLU A 144 27.83 3.68 -2.14
N THR A 145 28.43 4.75 -1.64
CA THR A 145 29.79 5.17 -1.95
C THR A 145 30.51 5.57 -0.67
N GLU A 146 31.81 5.31 -0.61
CA GLU A 146 32.68 5.91 0.39
C GLU A 146 32.99 7.36 -0.01
N CYS A 147 33.02 8.25 0.96
CA CYS A 147 33.43 9.63 0.78
C CYS A 147 34.15 10.14 2.03
N SER A 148 34.91 11.21 1.88
CA SER A 148 35.52 11.90 3.01
C SER A 148 35.15 13.37 2.95
N VAL A 149 35.08 14.02 4.11
CA VAL A 149 34.94 15.47 4.20
C VAL A 149 36.07 16.06 5.04
N THR A 150 36.55 17.23 4.63
CA THR A 150 37.56 17.96 5.41
C THR A 150 36.88 18.82 6.46
N LEU A 151 37.17 18.56 7.74
CA LEU A 151 36.66 19.36 8.86
C LEU A 151 37.80 20.17 9.47
N LYS A 152 37.54 21.45 9.77
CA LYS A 152 38.43 22.29 10.59
C LYS A 152 38.22 21.94 12.06
N GLN A 153 39.23 22.19 12.89
CA GLN A 153 39.07 22.10 14.35
C GLN A 153 37.94 23.04 14.81
N GLY A 154 37.05 22.55 15.67
CA GLY A 154 35.83 23.25 16.08
C GLY A 154 34.62 22.87 15.23
N LYS A 155 33.65 23.77 15.13
CA LYS A 155 32.38 23.57 14.43
C LYS A 155 32.49 23.80 12.92
N ASN A 156 31.84 22.94 12.15
CA ASN A 156 31.75 22.99 10.69
C ASN A 156 30.29 22.76 10.28
N THR A 157 29.78 23.48 9.29
CA THR A 157 28.41 23.26 8.79
C THR A 157 28.44 22.16 7.73
N LEU A 158 27.78 21.03 7.99
CA LEU A 158 27.56 19.97 7.01
C LEU A 158 26.18 20.16 6.36
N TYR A 159 26.15 20.22 5.03
CA TYR A 159 24.93 20.31 4.24
C TYR A 159 24.89 19.21 3.17
N ILE A 160 23.75 18.57 2.99
CA ILE A 160 23.51 17.56 1.95
C ILE A 160 22.31 18.00 1.13
N LEU A 161 22.52 18.16 -0.18
CA LEU A 161 21.45 18.36 -1.15
C LEU A 161 21.13 17.01 -1.80
N THR A 162 19.90 16.54 -1.66
CA THR A 162 19.45 15.25 -2.21
C THR A 162 18.40 15.49 -3.28
N ASN A 163 18.48 14.73 -4.37
CA ASN A 163 17.62 14.88 -5.54
C ASN A 163 17.25 13.52 -6.18
N GLU A 164 16.05 13.45 -6.76
CA GLU A 164 15.60 12.32 -7.58
C GLU A 164 14.67 12.80 -8.71
N LEU A 165 14.53 12.00 -9.77
CA LEU A 165 13.37 12.05 -10.65
C LEU A 165 12.28 11.14 -10.07
N ALA A 166 11.23 11.73 -9.53
CA ALA A 166 10.09 10.99 -9.02
C ALA A 166 9.23 10.42 -10.15
N GLU A 167 8.98 9.12 -10.04
CA GLU A 167 8.13 8.36 -10.94
C GLU A 167 7.33 7.35 -10.11
N ARG A 168 6.07 7.71 -9.79
CA ARG A 168 5.19 6.92 -8.93
C ARG A 168 5.80 6.78 -7.54
N ASP A 169 5.84 5.59 -6.96
CA ASP A 169 6.58 5.34 -5.72
C ASP A 169 8.07 5.65 -5.92
N THR A 170 8.57 6.61 -5.15
CA THR A 170 9.94 7.08 -5.26
C THR A 170 10.56 7.19 -3.88
N SER A 171 11.65 6.45 -3.68
CA SER A 171 12.50 6.49 -2.50
C SER A 171 13.44 7.70 -2.57
N LEU A 172 12.99 8.83 -2.05
CA LEU A 172 13.77 10.07 -1.97
C LEU A 172 14.42 10.16 -0.59
N SER A 173 15.68 9.72 -0.50
CA SER A 173 16.36 9.61 0.77
C SER A 173 17.88 9.60 0.69
N PHE A 174 18.52 9.80 1.83
CA PHE A 174 19.92 9.44 2.04
C PHE A 174 20.17 8.83 3.42
N LYS A 175 21.30 8.11 3.53
CA LYS A 175 21.93 7.70 4.79
C LYS A 175 23.38 8.17 4.77
N LEU A 176 23.86 8.68 5.90
CA LEU A 176 25.26 9.04 6.07
C LEU A 176 25.82 8.31 7.29
N ARG A 177 26.65 7.29 7.05
CA ARG A 177 27.29 6.50 8.09
C ARG A 177 28.68 7.04 8.37
N TYR A 178 29.01 7.30 9.63
CA TYR A 178 30.34 7.72 10.01
C TYR A 178 31.30 6.53 10.13
N MET A 179 32.50 6.61 9.57
CA MET A 179 33.45 5.49 9.52
C MET A 179 34.76 5.76 10.29
N GLY A 180 34.92 6.95 10.87
CA GLY A 180 36.14 7.36 11.56
C GLY A 180 36.19 6.90 13.02
N GLU A 181 37.41 6.76 13.56
CA GLU A 181 37.62 6.29 14.94
C GLU A 181 37.38 7.39 15.99
N GLN A 182 37.60 8.66 15.65
CA GLN A 182 37.39 9.78 16.56
C GLN A 182 35.89 10.10 16.66
N SER A 183 35.35 10.29 17.85
CA SER A 183 33.95 10.74 18.00
C SER A 183 33.76 12.16 17.47
N LEU A 184 32.63 12.40 16.82
CA LEU A 184 32.16 13.73 16.43
C LEU A 184 31.02 14.16 17.34
N LYS A 185 30.82 15.47 17.49
CA LYS A 185 29.64 16.01 18.16
C LYS A 185 28.79 16.78 17.17
N ALA A 186 27.52 16.39 17.03
CA ALA A 186 26.57 17.06 16.17
C ALA A 186 25.76 18.11 16.94
N TYR A 187 25.46 19.22 16.26
CA TYR A 187 24.60 20.30 16.74
C TYR A 187 23.51 20.57 15.71
N LEU A 188 22.28 20.72 16.17
CA LEU A 188 21.20 21.28 15.36
C LEU A 188 20.96 22.72 15.81
N PRO A 189 20.82 23.69 14.89
CA PRO A 189 20.56 25.10 15.20
C PRO A 189 19.11 25.33 15.67
N CYS A 190 18.68 24.57 16.67
CA CYS A 190 17.37 24.62 17.28
C CYS A 190 17.52 24.64 18.81
N ALA A 191 16.66 25.43 19.45
CA ALA A 191 16.60 25.50 20.91
C ALA A 191 15.56 24.49 21.41
N ALA A 192 15.99 23.53 22.23
CA ALA A 192 15.09 22.59 22.89
C ALA A 192 15.64 22.19 24.27
N ASP A 193 14.74 22.05 25.23
CA ASP A 193 15.05 21.34 26.47
C ASP A 193 15.17 19.84 26.14
N LEU A 194 16.39 19.29 26.26
CA LEU A 194 16.69 17.91 25.90
C LEU A 194 15.95 16.90 26.77
N GLU A 195 15.77 17.20 28.07
CA GLU A 195 15.04 16.30 28.95
C GLU A 195 13.54 16.32 28.64
N ALA A 196 12.97 17.49 28.40
CA ALA A 196 11.57 17.62 27.98
C ALA A 196 11.33 16.95 26.62
N LEU A 197 12.29 17.05 25.70
CA LEU A 197 12.22 16.43 24.38
C LEU A 197 12.25 14.90 24.48
N ASP A 198 13.15 14.35 25.30
CA ASP A 198 13.22 12.89 25.54
C ASP A 198 11.92 12.37 26.18
N ARG A 199 11.40 13.06 27.21
CA ARG A 199 10.10 12.71 27.83
C ARG A 199 8.95 12.76 26.83
N THR A 200 8.86 13.82 26.01
CA THR A 200 7.82 13.98 24.99
C THR A 200 7.92 12.91 23.91
N ARG A 201 9.14 12.60 23.45
CA ARG A 201 9.38 11.53 22.50
C ARG A 201 9.01 10.17 23.09
N LYS A 202 9.32 9.90 24.35
CA LYS A 202 8.92 8.65 25.03
C LYS A 202 7.39 8.54 25.11
N LEU A 203 6.70 9.62 25.47
CA LEU A 203 5.23 9.67 25.46
C LEU A 203 4.67 9.35 24.07
N LEU A 204 5.15 10.05 23.02
CA LEU A 204 4.71 9.84 21.64
C LEU A 204 5.05 8.44 21.10
N SER A 205 6.17 7.85 21.50
CA SER A 205 6.54 6.48 21.12
C SER A 205 5.55 5.46 21.71
N GLY A 206 5.00 5.77 22.88
CA GLY A 206 4.05 4.95 23.63
C GLY A 206 2.58 5.25 23.35
N ILE A 207 2.23 6.08 22.35
CA ILE A 207 0.83 6.27 21.99
C ILE A 207 0.32 5.07 21.20
N TYR A 208 -0.95 4.74 21.39
CA TYR A 208 -1.61 3.67 20.67
C TYR A 208 -3.11 3.92 20.57
N LEU A 209 -3.73 3.20 19.63
CA LEU A 209 -5.18 3.07 19.55
C LEU A 209 -5.56 1.70 20.13
N ARG A 210 -6.73 1.62 20.78
CA ARG A 210 -7.23 0.35 21.32
C ARG A 210 -7.53 -0.66 20.23
N ARG A 211 -7.88 -0.19 19.04
CA ARG A 211 -8.28 -1.03 17.91
C ARG A 211 -7.66 -0.56 16.61
N PHE A 212 -7.50 -1.48 15.67
CA PHE A 212 -7.19 -1.22 14.27
C PHE A 212 -8.45 -1.04 13.40
N ASN A 213 -9.63 -1.26 13.97
CA ASN A 213 -10.92 -1.05 13.34
C ASN A 213 -11.90 -0.39 14.33
N TYR A 214 -12.73 0.52 13.84
CA TYR A 214 -13.77 1.18 14.63
C TYR A 214 -15.07 1.26 13.83
N GLN A 215 -16.18 0.97 14.51
CA GLN A 215 -17.54 1.03 13.94
C GLN A 215 -18.38 2.14 14.56
N ASP A 216 -17.81 2.81 15.57
CA ASP A 216 -18.39 3.89 16.34
C ASP A 216 -17.31 4.96 16.57
N THR A 217 -17.73 6.10 17.11
CA THR A 217 -16.84 7.22 17.40
C THR A 217 -16.22 7.13 18.81
N ASP A 218 -16.25 5.97 19.48
CA ASP A 218 -15.54 5.75 20.74
C ASP A 218 -14.05 5.47 20.45
N ILE A 219 -13.37 6.54 20.04
CA ILE A 219 -11.98 6.50 19.61
C ILE A 219 -11.17 7.36 20.57
N GLU A 220 -10.25 6.71 21.28
CA GLU A 220 -9.31 7.36 22.19
C GLU A 220 -7.87 7.11 21.73
N LEU A 221 -7.04 8.15 21.85
CA LEU A 221 -5.60 8.07 21.74
C LEU A 221 -5.04 7.80 23.13
N ASP A 222 -4.65 6.58 23.43
CA ASP A 222 -4.15 6.17 24.75
C ASP A 222 -2.63 6.34 24.85
N PHE A 223 -2.17 6.58 26.08
CA PHE A 223 -0.76 6.67 26.45
C PHE A 223 -0.35 5.49 27.33
N MET A 224 0.80 4.88 27.03
CA MET A 224 1.35 3.80 27.84
C MET A 224 1.66 4.23 29.28
N GLU A 225 2.21 5.43 29.44
CA GLU A 225 2.44 6.07 30.74
C GLU A 225 1.65 7.38 30.77
N PRO A 226 1.13 7.80 31.95
CA PRO A 226 0.50 9.11 32.06
C PRO A 226 1.45 10.22 31.61
N ALA A 227 0.91 11.30 31.04
CA ALA A 227 1.71 12.46 30.70
C ALA A 227 2.45 12.99 31.95
N GLY A 228 3.76 13.17 31.84
CA GLY A 228 4.59 13.69 32.94
C GLY A 228 4.57 15.21 33.03
N ASP A 229 4.49 15.88 31.89
CA ASP A 229 4.46 17.33 31.74
C ASP A 229 3.16 17.76 31.04
N GLU A 230 2.82 19.04 31.17
CA GLU A 230 1.76 19.64 30.35
C GLU A 230 2.25 19.78 28.90
N LEU A 231 1.48 19.26 27.94
CA LEU A 231 1.87 19.23 26.53
C LEU A 231 0.70 19.66 25.64
N THR A 232 0.92 20.68 24.81
CA THR A 232 -0.04 21.02 23.75
C THR A 232 0.24 20.17 22.51
N VAL A 233 -0.75 19.41 22.07
CA VAL A 233 -0.68 18.57 20.87
C VAL A 233 -1.73 19.00 19.85
N SER A 234 -1.35 18.99 18.57
CA SER A 234 -2.27 18.98 17.45
C SER A 234 -2.54 17.52 17.08
N VAL A 235 -3.81 17.15 16.93
CA VAL A 235 -4.24 15.84 16.45
C VAL A 235 -5.03 16.05 15.17
N GLU A 236 -4.51 15.53 14.07
CA GLU A 236 -5.16 15.52 12.77
C GLU A 236 -5.63 14.10 12.43
N MET A 237 -6.88 13.96 12.03
CA MET A 237 -7.45 12.72 11.50
C MET A 237 -7.70 12.90 10.01
N VAL A 238 -7.09 12.05 9.18
CA VAL A 238 -7.16 12.12 7.72
C VAL A 238 -7.76 10.82 7.17
N PHE A 239 -8.88 10.94 6.47
CA PHE A 239 -9.36 9.86 5.60
C PHE A 239 -8.61 9.92 4.28
N TYR A 240 -7.79 8.90 4.00
CA TYR A 240 -6.87 8.91 2.86
C TYR A 240 -7.20 7.83 1.83
N ASP A 241 -6.89 8.12 0.57
CA ASP A 241 -6.85 7.16 -0.53
C ASP A 241 -5.82 7.60 -1.59
N SER A 242 -5.32 6.66 -2.38
CA SER A 242 -4.32 6.89 -3.42
C SER A 242 -4.87 7.61 -4.66
N HIS A 243 -6.18 7.55 -4.88
CA HIS A 243 -6.85 8.08 -6.08
C HIS A 243 -7.86 9.19 -5.81
N ALA A 244 -8.04 9.61 -4.55
CA ALA A 244 -8.94 10.69 -4.17
C ALA A 244 -8.27 11.70 -3.23
N ASP A 245 -8.81 12.92 -3.15
CA ASP A 245 -8.28 13.92 -2.23
C ASP A 245 -8.57 13.49 -0.78
N PRO A 246 -7.58 13.62 0.13
CA PRO A 246 -7.80 13.34 1.53
C PRO A 246 -8.79 14.33 2.14
N VAL A 247 -9.56 13.86 3.12
CA VAL A 247 -10.43 14.71 3.94
C VAL A 247 -9.92 14.67 5.38
N SER A 248 -9.47 15.81 5.89
CA SER A 248 -8.94 15.92 7.25
C SER A 248 -9.77 16.80 8.16
N ARG A 249 -9.69 16.50 9.46
CA ARG A 249 -10.08 17.39 10.55
C ARG A 249 -8.98 17.41 11.58
N GLU A 250 -8.78 18.56 12.21
CA GLU A 250 -7.74 18.76 13.19
C GLU A 250 -8.32 19.44 14.44
N LYS A 251 -7.76 19.10 15.59
CA LYS A 251 -7.94 19.87 16.83
C LYS A 251 -6.66 19.98 17.61
N THR A 252 -6.56 21.02 18.42
CA THR A 252 -5.50 21.20 19.40
C THR A 252 -6.02 20.84 20.78
N VAL A 253 -5.27 20.03 21.52
CA VAL A 253 -5.59 19.59 22.87
C VAL A 253 -4.39 19.86 23.77
N THR A 254 -4.63 20.35 24.98
CA THR A 254 -3.62 20.38 26.04
C THR A 254 -3.76 19.12 26.87
N ILE A 255 -2.71 18.30 26.89
CA ILE A 255 -2.60 17.13 27.75
C ILE A 255 -2.06 17.60 29.09
N HIS A 256 -2.78 17.33 30.17
CA HIS A 256 -2.33 17.68 31.52
C HIS A 256 -1.56 16.52 32.17
N PRO A 257 -0.65 16.81 33.12
CA PRO A 257 0.05 15.77 33.87
C PRO A 257 -0.92 14.78 34.52
N GLY A 258 -0.66 13.48 34.34
CA GLY A 258 -1.49 12.39 34.86
C GLY A 258 -2.60 11.91 33.92
N GLU A 259 -2.89 12.62 32.83
CA GLU A 259 -3.82 12.13 31.81
C GLU A 259 -3.24 10.93 31.06
N LYS A 260 -4.13 10.01 30.66
CA LYS A 260 -3.78 8.72 30.02
C LYS A 260 -4.35 8.54 28.63
N ALA A 261 -5.26 9.41 28.21
CA ALA A 261 -5.88 9.31 26.90
C ALA A 261 -6.46 10.66 26.47
N ILE A 262 -6.66 10.82 25.16
CA ILE A 262 -7.42 11.92 24.57
C ILE A 262 -8.54 11.32 23.71
N PRO A 263 -9.81 11.70 23.91
CA PRO A 263 -10.87 11.31 22.98
C PRO A 263 -10.69 12.03 21.65
N ILE A 264 -10.76 11.33 20.53
CA ILE A 264 -10.54 11.88 19.18
C ILE A 264 -11.67 11.53 18.19
N GLY A 265 -12.73 10.87 18.64
CA GLY A 265 -13.85 10.45 17.80
C GLY A 265 -14.66 11.60 17.16
N ASP A 266 -14.61 12.80 17.72
CA ASP A 266 -15.21 14.02 17.15
C ASP A 266 -14.56 14.46 15.83
N LEU A 267 -13.34 13.98 15.54
CA LEU A 267 -12.63 14.25 14.29
C LEU A 267 -13.10 13.38 13.11
N VAL A 268 -13.91 12.34 13.36
CA VAL A 268 -14.46 11.50 12.29
C VAL A 268 -15.28 12.35 11.32
N SER A 269 -14.84 12.38 10.06
CA SER A 269 -15.42 13.25 9.02
C SER A 269 -16.16 12.48 7.93
N ARG A 270 -16.02 11.15 7.89
CA ARG A 270 -16.64 10.24 6.93
C ARG A 270 -17.16 9.00 7.63
N ARG A 271 -18.04 8.26 6.94
CA ARG A 271 -18.67 7.04 7.46
C ARG A 271 -17.86 5.78 7.19
N VAL A 272 -17.03 5.78 6.16
CA VAL A 272 -16.20 4.64 5.76
C VAL A 272 -14.83 5.12 5.26
N GLY A 273 -13.78 4.37 5.56
CA GLY A 273 -12.46 4.56 4.96
C GLY A 273 -11.29 4.21 5.87
N MET A 274 -10.09 4.19 5.28
CA MET A 274 -8.85 4.13 6.04
C MET A 274 -8.49 5.51 6.58
N VAL A 275 -8.02 5.52 7.82
CA VAL A 275 -7.77 6.72 8.59
C VAL A 275 -6.32 6.74 9.05
N ALA A 276 -5.66 7.88 8.87
CA ALA A 276 -4.38 8.20 9.49
C ALA A 276 -4.60 9.26 10.58
N VAL A 277 -4.10 9.01 11.77
CA VAL A 277 -4.08 9.97 12.89
C VAL A 277 -2.65 10.46 13.06
N THR A 278 -2.43 11.74 12.81
CA THR A 278 -1.14 12.38 13.03
C THR A 278 -1.18 13.24 14.28
N VAL A 279 -0.36 12.88 15.26
CA VAL A 279 -0.17 13.63 16.51
C VAL A 279 1.10 14.45 16.39
N ARG A 280 0.97 15.76 16.53
CA ARG A 280 2.06 16.74 16.36
C ARG A 280 2.25 17.56 17.62
N THR A 281 3.49 17.79 18.02
CA THR A 281 3.81 18.70 19.12
C THR A 281 5.19 19.31 18.92
N CYS A 282 5.49 20.33 19.73
CA CYS A 282 6.77 21.03 19.69
C CYS A 282 7.40 21.02 21.09
N VAL A 283 8.72 20.78 21.14
CA VAL A 283 9.54 21.08 22.32
C VAL A 283 10.59 22.10 21.92
N GLY A 284 10.38 23.35 22.33
CA GLY A 284 11.09 24.49 21.76
C GLY A 284 10.86 24.56 20.25
N ASP A 285 11.95 24.52 19.48
CA ASP A 285 11.92 24.57 18.01
C ASP A 285 11.79 23.18 17.34
N VAL A 286 11.85 22.09 18.12
CA VAL A 286 11.82 20.72 17.59
C VAL A 286 10.37 20.25 17.45
N LYS A 287 9.95 19.93 16.22
CA LYS A 287 8.65 19.31 15.93
C LYS A 287 8.75 17.79 16.00
N LEU A 288 7.84 17.16 16.72
CA LEU A 288 7.68 15.71 16.76
C LEU A 288 6.33 15.33 16.16
N ASN A 289 6.34 14.34 15.26
CA ASN A 289 5.15 13.84 14.58
C ASN A 289 5.05 12.32 14.73
N ARG A 290 3.90 11.82 15.15
CA ARG A 290 3.61 10.39 15.26
C ARG A 290 2.35 10.05 14.47
N VAL A 291 2.42 9.03 13.63
CA VAL A 291 1.28 8.57 12.79
C VAL A 291 0.79 7.23 13.31
N LEU A 292 -0.53 7.05 13.35
CA LEU A 292 -1.23 5.79 13.61
C LEU A 292 -2.27 5.57 12.52
N ASN A 293 -2.52 4.33 12.11
CA ASN A 293 -3.55 4.02 11.10
C ASN A 293 -4.59 3.04 11.61
N PHE A 294 -5.85 3.19 11.17
CA PHE A 294 -6.94 2.27 11.44
C PHE A 294 -8.03 2.31 10.35
N GLU A 295 -8.93 1.33 10.34
CA GLU A 295 -10.16 1.31 9.53
C GLU A 295 -11.33 1.94 10.30
N TYR A 296 -12.01 2.92 9.73
CA TYR A 296 -13.31 3.37 10.22
C TYR A 296 -14.43 2.87 9.31
N TYR A 297 -15.45 2.22 9.88
CA TYR A 297 -16.59 1.69 9.12
C TYR A 297 -17.88 1.71 9.96
N ASP A 298 -18.70 2.74 9.76
CA ASP A 298 -20.05 2.84 10.35
C ASP A 298 -21.00 1.83 9.71
N GLU A 299 -21.19 0.66 10.31
CA GLU A 299 -21.98 -0.44 9.72
C GLU A 299 -23.43 -0.05 9.39
N THR A 300 -23.97 1.04 9.95
CA THR A 300 -25.30 1.53 9.59
C THR A 300 -25.37 2.14 8.18
N VAL A 301 -24.26 2.25 7.45
CA VAL A 301 -24.26 2.55 6.01
C VAL A 301 -24.65 1.37 5.14
N MET A 302 -24.58 0.14 5.67
CA MET A 302 -24.91 -1.05 4.89
C MET A 302 -26.41 -1.10 4.60
N PRO A 303 -26.79 -1.54 3.39
CA PRO A 303 -28.19 -1.73 3.06
C PRO A 303 -28.80 -2.90 3.84
N ASP A 304 -30.14 -2.96 3.90
CA ASP A 304 -30.87 -3.99 4.62
C ASP A 304 -30.44 -5.42 4.20
N SER A 305 -30.27 -6.30 5.18
CA SER A 305 -29.88 -7.71 4.98
C SER A 305 -30.93 -8.56 4.25
N GLY A 306 -32.13 -8.01 3.99
CA GLY A 306 -33.22 -8.65 3.25
C GLY A 306 -33.13 -8.54 1.73
N ILE A 307 -32.10 -7.88 1.17
CA ILE A 307 -31.95 -7.74 -0.28
C ILE A 307 -31.53 -9.07 -0.92
N GLY A 308 -32.46 -9.70 -1.64
CA GLY A 308 -32.31 -11.09 -2.09
C GLY A 308 -31.69 -11.27 -3.47
N THR A 309 -31.96 -10.36 -4.42
CA THR A 309 -31.53 -10.56 -5.82
C THR A 309 -30.26 -9.77 -6.17
N THR A 310 -29.48 -10.28 -7.13
CA THR A 310 -28.30 -9.59 -7.66
C THR A 310 -28.66 -8.20 -8.17
N ALA A 311 -29.77 -8.06 -8.90
CA ALA A 311 -30.24 -6.77 -9.41
C ALA A 311 -30.52 -5.75 -8.30
N GLU A 312 -31.18 -6.14 -7.20
CA GLU A 312 -31.42 -5.24 -6.08
C GLU A 312 -30.11 -4.85 -5.36
N ARG A 313 -29.16 -5.79 -5.22
CA ARG A 313 -27.83 -5.49 -4.63
C ARG A 313 -27.01 -4.54 -5.50
N LYS A 314 -27.10 -4.65 -6.83
CA LYS A 314 -26.52 -3.66 -7.76
C LYS A 314 -27.09 -2.25 -7.54
N GLN A 315 -28.41 -2.14 -7.36
CA GLN A 315 -29.05 -0.84 -7.05
C GLN A 315 -28.63 -0.29 -5.69
N ALA A 316 -28.51 -1.15 -4.68
CA ALA A 316 -28.00 -0.76 -3.37
C ALA A 316 -26.55 -0.26 -3.45
N ALA A 317 -25.69 -0.93 -4.23
CA ALA A 317 -24.33 -0.48 -4.48
C ALA A 317 -24.28 0.90 -5.14
N ILE A 318 -25.11 1.16 -6.17
CA ILE A 318 -25.20 2.49 -6.81
C ILE A 318 -25.56 3.58 -5.80
N ARG A 319 -26.57 3.33 -4.96
CA ARG A 319 -26.97 4.28 -3.91
C ARG A 319 -25.83 4.52 -2.91
N PHE A 320 -25.20 3.45 -2.43
CA PHE A 320 -24.07 3.54 -1.51
C PHE A 320 -22.94 4.39 -2.07
N MET A 321 -22.54 4.17 -3.33
CA MET A 321 -21.45 4.92 -3.97
C MET A 321 -21.78 6.41 -4.10
N ALA A 322 -23.03 6.75 -4.43
CA ALA A 322 -23.49 8.13 -4.51
C ALA A 322 -23.38 8.86 -3.15
N GLU A 323 -23.68 8.16 -2.05
CA GLU A 323 -23.70 8.71 -0.70
C GLU A 323 -22.32 8.70 -0.02
N ASN A 324 -21.58 7.60 -0.13
CA ASN A 324 -20.39 7.31 0.68
C ASN A 324 -19.11 7.08 -0.15
N GLY A 325 -19.19 7.01 -1.48
CA GLY A 325 -18.04 6.78 -2.34
C GLY A 325 -17.02 7.92 -2.33
N LEU A 326 -15.81 7.62 -2.78
CA LEU A 326 -14.77 8.62 -3.06
C LEU A 326 -15.19 9.57 -4.21
N ASP A 327 -14.66 10.79 -4.22
CA ASP A 327 -14.94 11.79 -5.25
C ASP A 327 -14.20 11.45 -6.56
N ASN A 328 -14.66 10.39 -7.24
CA ASN A 328 -14.12 9.85 -8.50
C ASN A 328 -15.23 9.64 -9.55
N LEU A 329 -14.88 9.20 -10.77
CA LEU A 329 -15.86 8.98 -11.84
C LEU A 329 -17.00 8.03 -11.45
N ALA A 330 -16.73 7.03 -10.62
CA ALA A 330 -17.75 6.09 -10.17
C ALA A 330 -18.85 6.77 -9.36
N LYS A 331 -18.47 7.66 -8.42
CA LYS A 331 -19.43 8.48 -7.68
C LYS A 331 -20.16 9.49 -8.55
N ALA A 332 -19.46 10.14 -9.48
CA ALA A 332 -20.10 11.08 -10.41
C ALA A 332 -21.20 10.40 -11.24
N LEU A 333 -20.94 9.19 -11.74
CA LEU A 333 -21.92 8.38 -12.46
C LEU A 333 -23.07 7.92 -11.56
N ALA A 334 -22.77 7.43 -10.36
CA ALA A 334 -23.79 7.01 -9.40
C ALA A 334 -24.73 8.17 -9.00
N LEU A 335 -24.19 9.35 -8.69
CA LEU A 335 -24.95 10.56 -8.40
C LEU A 335 -25.87 10.96 -9.57
N ARG A 336 -25.37 10.88 -10.80
CA ARG A 336 -26.16 11.20 -12.00
C ARG A 336 -27.31 10.21 -12.20
N ILE A 337 -27.06 8.91 -12.03
CA ILE A 337 -28.09 7.87 -12.11
C ILE A 337 -29.18 8.11 -11.06
N MET A 338 -28.79 8.55 -9.86
CA MET A 338 -29.70 8.90 -8.78
C MET A 338 -30.38 10.28 -8.95
N GLY A 339 -30.02 11.06 -9.98
CA GLY A 339 -30.61 12.37 -10.27
C GLY A 339 -30.24 13.48 -9.27
N GLY A 340 -29.08 13.40 -8.61
CA GLY A 340 -28.69 14.31 -7.52
C GLY A 340 -27.31 15.00 -7.67
N GLN A 341 -27.14 16.11 -6.94
CA GLN A 341 -25.87 16.85 -6.73
C GLN A 341 -25.07 17.24 -8.00
N GLU A 342 -25.74 17.81 -9.01
CA GLU A 342 -25.14 18.19 -10.30
C GLU A 342 -23.83 19.01 -10.21
N ALA A 343 -23.74 19.97 -9.28
CA ALA A 343 -22.53 20.77 -9.09
C ALA A 343 -21.33 19.94 -8.60
N LEU A 344 -21.59 18.94 -7.75
CA LEU A 344 -20.58 17.98 -7.30
C LEU A 344 -20.15 17.07 -8.46
N VAL A 345 -21.12 16.56 -9.22
CA VAL A 345 -20.86 15.74 -10.42
C VAL A 345 -19.93 16.48 -11.37
N LYS A 346 -20.25 17.74 -11.71
CA LYS A 346 -19.42 18.56 -12.61
C LYS A 346 -17.99 18.73 -12.09
N ARG A 347 -17.82 19.03 -10.79
CA ARG A 347 -16.50 19.20 -10.17
C ARG A 347 -15.66 17.92 -10.24
N ILE A 348 -16.23 16.79 -9.84
CA ILE A 348 -15.54 15.49 -9.89
C ILE A 348 -15.18 15.15 -11.34
N TRP A 349 -16.12 15.34 -12.25
CA TRP A 349 -15.95 15.06 -13.67
C TRP A 349 -14.81 15.86 -14.31
N GLU A 350 -14.79 17.18 -14.10
CA GLU A 350 -13.72 18.06 -14.62
C GLU A 350 -12.35 17.67 -14.09
N LYS A 351 -12.26 17.32 -12.80
CA LYS A 351 -11.02 16.85 -12.17
C LYS A 351 -10.53 15.56 -12.81
N GLU A 352 -11.39 14.54 -12.91
CA GLU A 352 -11.03 13.23 -13.42
C GLU A 352 -10.64 13.28 -14.90
N LEU A 353 -11.34 14.08 -15.72
CA LEU A 353 -10.92 14.31 -17.11
C LEU A 353 -9.57 15.05 -17.18
N SER A 354 -9.29 15.97 -16.26
CA SER A 354 -7.98 16.64 -16.19
C SER A 354 -6.85 15.65 -15.91
N CYS A 355 -7.05 14.71 -14.98
CA CYS A 355 -6.07 13.67 -14.68
C CYS A 355 -5.75 12.79 -15.90
N ILE A 356 -6.78 12.44 -16.70
CA ILE A 356 -6.59 11.66 -17.93
C ILE A 356 -5.83 12.46 -18.99
N ARG A 357 -6.18 13.75 -19.18
CA ARG A 357 -5.48 14.65 -20.11
C ARG A 357 -4.00 14.80 -19.76
N GLN A 358 -3.69 14.85 -18.48
CA GLN A 358 -2.32 14.95 -17.99
C GLN A 358 -1.56 13.61 -18.03
N ARG A 359 -2.24 12.51 -18.35
CA ARG A 359 -1.67 11.15 -18.35
C ARG A 359 -1.03 10.82 -17.00
N GLU A 360 -1.73 11.17 -15.92
CA GLU A 360 -1.36 10.73 -14.59
C GLU A 360 -1.26 9.20 -14.54
N ASP A 361 -0.36 8.67 -13.72
CA ASP A 361 -0.34 7.23 -13.46
C ASP A 361 -1.73 6.71 -13.04
N CYS A 362 -2.07 5.51 -13.51
CA CYS A 362 -3.40 4.91 -13.42
C CYS A 362 -4.53 5.70 -14.14
N ALA A 363 -4.23 6.52 -15.15
CA ALA A 363 -5.26 7.15 -16.00
C ALA A 363 -6.12 6.12 -16.75
N ASP A 364 -5.57 4.96 -17.10
CA ASP A 364 -6.27 3.83 -17.71
C ASP A 364 -7.39 3.28 -16.83
N PHE A 365 -7.25 3.32 -15.50
CA PHE A 365 -8.29 2.85 -14.56
C PHE A 365 -9.57 3.71 -14.62
N ARG A 366 -9.46 4.93 -15.15
CA ARG A 366 -10.58 5.89 -15.26
C ARG A 366 -11.37 5.69 -16.56
N LEU A 367 -10.76 5.12 -17.61
CA LEU A 367 -11.35 5.05 -18.95
C LEU A 367 -12.60 4.15 -19.06
N PRO A 368 -12.68 2.97 -18.41
CA PRO A 368 -13.88 2.12 -18.47
C PRO A 368 -15.18 2.86 -18.14
N ALA A 369 -15.15 3.73 -17.12
CA ALA A 369 -16.29 4.53 -16.71
C ALA A 369 -16.71 5.56 -17.79
N LEU A 370 -15.75 6.13 -18.54
CA LEU A 370 -16.05 7.07 -19.63
C LEU A 370 -16.79 6.41 -20.78
N PHE A 371 -16.52 5.14 -21.09
CA PHE A 371 -17.25 4.43 -22.14
C PHE A 371 -18.72 4.22 -21.74
N HIS A 372 -18.99 3.81 -20.50
CA HIS A 372 -20.37 3.74 -20.01
C HIS A 372 -21.06 5.11 -20.02
N ALA A 373 -20.36 6.17 -19.62
CA ALA A 373 -20.88 7.53 -19.68
C ALA A 373 -21.23 7.94 -21.12
N TYR A 374 -20.35 7.63 -22.09
CA TYR A 374 -20.54 7.94 -23.51
C TYR A 374 -21.76 7.21 -24.11
N HIS A 375 -21.98 5.95 -23.74
CA HIS A 375 -23.14 5.16 -24.18
C HIS A 375 -24.44 5.52 -23.43
N SER A 376 -24.34 6.12 -22.24
CA SER A 376 -25.49 6.53 -21.45
C SER A 376 -26.23 7.72 -22.09
N PRO A 377 -27.58 7.76 -22.00
CA PRO A 377 -28.35 8.94 -22.37
C PRO A 377 -28.24 10.07 -21.34
N LEU A 378 -27.66 9.81 -20.16
CA LEU A 378 -27.52 10.80 -19.08
C LEU A 378 -26.44 11.86 -19.35
N PHE A 379 -25.54 11.61 -20.30
CA PHE A 379 -24.49 12.54 -20.71
C PHE A 379 -24.80 13.02 -22.12
N THR A 380 -24.63 14.32 -22.41
CA THR A 380 -25.00 14.87 -23.73
C THR A 380 -24.08 16.04 -24.14
N GLY A 381 -24.13 16.39 -25.43
CA GLY A 381 -23.49 17.60 -25.95
C GLY A 381 -22.00 17.70 -25.62
N GLU A 382 -21.64 18.75 -24.89
CA GLU A 382 -20.27 19.09 -24.50
C GLU A 382 -19.57 17.99 -23.68
N GLU A 383 -20.31 17.23 -22.87
CA GLU A 383 -19.73 16.15 -22.07
C GLU A 383 -19.25 14.99 -22.95
N LYS A 384 -20.05 14.59 -23.94
CA LYS A 384 -19.66 13.54 -24.90
C LYS A 384 -18.52 14.00 -25.78
N GLU A 385 -18.50 15.28 -26.16
CA GLU A 385 -17.39 15.85 -26.93
C GLU A 385 -16.11 15.89 -26.09
N SER A 386 -16.21 16.24 -24.81
CA SER A 386 -15.07 16.21 -23.88
C SER A 386 -14.52 14.79 -23.71
N ILE A 387 -15.39 13.78 -23.59
CA ILE A 387 -14.97 12.37 -23.57
C ILE A 387 -14.26 12.01 -24.88
N LYS A 388 -14.86 12.33 -26.03
CA LYS A 388 -14.28 12.06 -27.36
C LYS A 388 -12.88 12.67 -27.47
N GLN A 389 -12.72 13.94 -27.13
CA GLN A 389 -11.43 14.63 -27.25
C GLN A 389 -10.37 13.97 -26.37
N VAL A 390 -10.70 13.68 -25.11
CA VAL A 390 -9.78 13.01 -24.19
C VAL A 390 -9.36 11.64 -24.72
N LEU A 391 -10.29 10.86 -25.28
CA LEU A 391 -9.99 9.56 -25.86
C LEU A 391 -9.14 9.65 -27.14
N LEU A 392 -9.33 10.67 -27.99
CA LEU A 392 -8.53 10.86 -29.20
C LEU A 392 -7.10 11.33 -28.91
N ASP A 393 -6.90 12.06 -27.81
CA ASP A 393 -5.59 12.61 -27.41
C ASP A 393 -4.80 11.69 -26.47
N PHE A 394 -5.42 10.60 -26.00
CA PHE A 394 -4.80 9.70 -25.04
C PHE A 394 -3.67 8.86 -25.67
N ARG A 395 -2.73 8.41 -24.82
CA ARG A 395 -1.67 7.47 -25.19
C ARG A 395 -2.10 6.06 -24.82
N TYR A 396 -2.32 5.20 -25.80
CA TYR A 396 -2.91 3.87 -25.54
C TYR A 396 -1.88 2.78 -25.27
N TRP A 397 -0.67 2.88 -25.78
CA TRP A 397 0.31 1.83 -25.59
C TRP A 397 1.77 2.30 -25.66
N THR A 398 2.68 1.38 -25.38
CA THR A 398 4.11 1.61 -25.18
C THR A 398 4.84 2.00 -26.46
N ASP A 399 4.29 1.62 -27.63
CA ASP A 399 4.79 1.96 -28.97
C ASP A 399 4.48 3.40 -29.40
N GLU A 400 3.65 4.10 -28.62
CA GLU A 400 3.35 5.51 -28.85
C GLU A 400 4.27 6.42 -28.05
N PRO A 401 4.62 7.61 -28.59
CA PRO A 401 5.46 8.57 -27.88
C PRO A 401 4.76 9.10 -26.62
N GLY A 402 5.51 9.23 -25.53
CA GLY A 402 5.04 9.87 -24.31
C GLY A 402 6.17 10.36 -23.41
N ASN A 403 5.81 11.26 -22.50
CA ASN A 403 6.67 11.85 -21.46
C ASN A 403 6.00 11.77 -20.08
N ASP A 404 5.25 10.68 -19.90
CA ASP A 404 4.49 10.34 -18.71
C ASP A 404 5.17 9.19 -17.94
N VAL A 405 4.62 8.89 -16.76
CA VAL A 405 5.08 7.81 -15.88
C VAL A 405 4.04 6.69 -15.76
N MET A 406 3.07 6.62 -16.69
CA MET A 406 2.01 5.61 -16.64
C MET A 406 2.62 4.21 -16.70
N TRP A 407 2.14 3.30 -15.85
CA TRP A 407 2.52 1.90 -15.89
C TRP A 407 1.77 1.13 -16.98
N PHE A 408 2.48 0.53 -17.93
CA PHE A 408 1.84 -0.27 -18.99
C PHE A 408 1.99 -1.79 -18.77
N PHE A 409 2.92 -2.22 -17.93
CA PHE A 409 3.50 -3.55 -18.06
C PHE A 409 2.86 -4.60 -17.16
N SER A 410 2.17 -4.26 -16.07
CA SER A 410 1.45 -5.30 -15.33
C SER A 410 0.22 -5.77 -16.11
N GLU A 411 -0.18 -7.00 -15.83
CA GLU A 411 -1.35 -7.66 -16.43
C GLU A 411 -2.60 -6.77 -16.46
N ASN A 412 -2.93 -6.14 -15.32
CA ASN A 412 -4.11 -5.30 -15.16
C ASN A 412 -4.06 -4.02 -16.02
N HIS A 413 -2.93 -3.32 -16.02
CA HIS A 413 -2.77 -2.12 -16.85
C HIS A 413 -2.82 -2.48 -18.34
N ALA A 414 -2.12 -3.55 -18.75
CA ALA A 414 -2.15 -4.03 -20.13
C ALA A 414 -3.58 -4.30 -20.61
N LEU A 415 -4.38 -5.01 -19.80
CA LEU A 415 -5.80 -5.26 -20.09
C LEU A 415 -6.58 -3.95 -20.27
N LEU A 416 -6.42 -2.99 -19.37
CA LEU A 416 -7.21 -1.75 -19.38
C LEU A 416 -6.82 -0.81 -20.52
N PHE A 417 -5.53 -0.70 -20.83
CA PHE A 417 -5.06 0.00 -22.03
C PHE A 417 -5.60 -0.63 -23.30
N HIS A 418 -5.51 -1.95 -23.46
CA HIS A 418 -6.04 -2.64 -24.64
C HIS A 418 -7.56 -2.55 -24.73
N THR A 419 -8.27 -2.63 -23.59
CA THR A 419 -9.73 -2.45 -23.53
C THR A 419 -10.10 -1.05 -24.00
N ALA A 420 -9.42 -0.03 -23.47
CA ALA A 420 -9.69 1.35 -23.84
C ALA A 420 -9.36 1.63 -25.31
N GLU A 421 -8.24 1.12 -25.82
CA GLU A 421 -7.83 1.28 -27.23
C GLU A 421 -8.86 0.63 -28.17
N TYR A 422 -9.35 -0.56 -27.81
CA TYR A 422 -10.36 -1.27 -28.58
C TYR A 422 -11.69 -0.51 -28.63
N LEU A 423 -12.18 -0.06 -27.47
CA LEU A 423 -13.47 0.64 -27.37
C LEU A 423 -13.41 2.03 -28.00
N ALA A 424 -12.36 2.82 -27.74
CA ALA A 424 -12.19 4.14 -28.34
C ALA A 424 -12.02 4.04 -29.85
N GLY A 425 -11.17 3.11 -30.34
CA GLY A 425 -10.98 2.87 -31.76
C GLY A 425 -12.27 2.45 -32.47
N GLY A 426 -13.13 1.68 -31.81
CA GLY A 426 -14.44 1.27 -32.32
C GLY A 426 -15.51 2.37 -32.29
N LEU A 427 -15.47 3.28 -31.32
CA LEU A 427 -16.38 4.44 -31.27
C LEU A 427 -16.07 5.46 -32.37
N PHE A 428 -14.78 5.62 -32.69
CA PHE A 428 -14.28 6.69 -33.55
C PHE A 428 -13.46 6.14 -34.73
N GLU A 429 -13.98 5.13 -35.43
CA GLU A 429 -13.22 4.36 -36.44
C GLU A 429 -12.57 5.21 -37.55
N GLN A 430 -13.18 6.35 -37.90
CA GLN A 430 -12.71 7.26 -38.96
C GLN A 430 -11.89 8.45 -38.44
N GLU A 431 -11.84 8.67 -37.13
CA GLU A 431 -11.08 9.78 -36.55
C GLU A 431 -9.59 9.44 -36.45
N ILE A 432 -8.76 10.47 -36.41
CA ILE A 432 -7.32 10.35 -36.17
C ILE A 432 -7.04 10.56 -34.69
N PHE A 433 -6.34 9.60 -34.08
CA PHE A 433 -5.87 9.67 -32.72
C PHE A 433 -4.56 10.47 -32.70
N THR A 434 -4.54 11.58 -31.98
CA THR A 434 -3.51 12.62 -32.17
C THR A 434 -2.14 12.20 -31.64
N ASN A 435 -2.09 11.32 -30.64
CA ASN A 435 -0.83 10.83 -30.06
C ASN A 435 -0.09 9.84 -30.97
N SER A 436 -0.82 8.96 -31.64
CA SER A 436 -0.28 7.89 -32.49
C SER A 436 -0.25 8.24 -33.98
N GLY A 437 -1.15 9.13 -34.43
CA GLY A 437 -1.45 9.39 -35.83
C GLY A 437 -2.25 8.28 -36.52
N MET A 438 -2.66 7.23 -35.80
CA MET A 438 -3.46 6.12 -36.33
C MET A 438 -4.94 6.51 -36.44
N THR A 439 -5.66 5.86 -37.35
CA THR A 439 -7.13 5.96 -37.35
C THR A 439 -7.73 5.06 -36.27
N GLY A 440 -8.95 5.37 -35.82
CA GLY A 440 -9.66 4.51 -34.86
C GLY A 440 -9.79 3.06 -35.33
N ALA A 441 -10.03 2.82 -36.62
CA ALA A 441 -10.07 1.47 -37.19
C ALA A 441 -8.73 0.73 -37.08
N MET A 442 -7.60 1.43 -37.13
CA MET A 442 -6.27 0.84 -36.92
C MET A 442 -6.05 0.51 -35.44
N HIS A 443 -6.42 1.41 -34.53
CA HIS A 443 -6.38 1.17 -33.07
C HIS A 443 -7.23 -0.05 -32.68
N LYS A 444 -8.48 -0.10 -33.13
CA LYS A 444 -9.40 -1.22 -32.89
C LYS A 444 -8.77 -2.57 -33.28
N ARG A 445 -8.20 -2.67 -34.49
CA ARG A 445 -7.54 -3.90 -34.98
C ARG A 445 -6.29 -4.26 -34.18
N LYS A 446 -5.48 -3.27 -33.80
CA LYS A 446 -4.28 -3.48 -32.96
C LYS A 446 -4.68 -4.03 -31.59
N ALA A 447 -5.60 -3.34 -30.92
CA ALA A 447 -6.10 -3.70 -29.60
C ALA A 447 -6.82 -5.06 -29.59
N GLU A 448 -7.62 -5.38 -30.61
CA GLU A 448 -8.27 -6.69 -30.71
C GLU A 448 -7.26 -7.84 -30.70
N ARG A 449 -6.15 -7.71 -31.45
CA ARG A 449 -5.07 -8.70 -31.46
C ARG A 449 -4.42 -8.82 -30.08
N LEU A 450 -4.17 -7.71 -29.41
CA LEU A 450 -3.55 -7.68 -28.08
C LEU A 450 -4.47 -8.27 -27.01
N LEU A 451 -5.76 -7.94 -27.02
CA LEU A 451 -6.78 -8.54 -26.15
C LEU A 451 -6.87 -10.05 -26.35
N LYS A 452 -6.86 -10.55 -27.60
CA LYS A 452 -6.89 -12.00 -27.87
C LYS A 452 -5.66 -12.71 -27.31
N ILE A 453 -4.48 -12.08 -27.37
CA ILE A 453 -3.26 -12.62 -26.73
C ILE A 453 -3.41 -12.61 -25.21
N TRP A 454 -3.85 -11.49 -24.64
CA TRP A 454 -4.04 -11.32 -23.20
C TRP A 454 -5.01 -12.37 -22.66
N PHE A 455 -6.22 -12.50 -23.25
CA PHE A 455 -7.22 -13.48 -22.81
C PHE A 455 -6.73 -14.91 -22.97
N ARG A 456 -5.97 -15.22 -24.03
CA ARG A 456 -5.38 -16.56 -24.18
C ARG A 456 -4.42 -16.86 -23.03
N ASN A 457 -3.57 -15.91 -22.65
CA ASN A 457 -2.62 -16.08 -21.55
C ASN A 457 -3.36 -16.23 -20.22
N PHE A 458 -4.29 -15.32 -19.90
CA PHE A 458 -5.10 -15.35 -18.69
C PHE A 458 -5.93 -16.63 -18.53
N LEU A 459 -6.56 -17.10 -19.61
CA LEU A 459 -7.34 -18.34 -19.59
C LEU A 459 -6.45 -19.58 -19.47
N SER A 460 -5.18 -19.50 -19.89
CA SER A 460 -4.22 -20.61 -19.77
C SER A 460 -3.57 -20.69 -18.40
N TYR A 461 -3.22 -19.54 -17.80
CA TYR A 461 -2.37 -19.48 -16.61
C TYR A 461 -3.02 -18.79 -15.40
N GLY A 462 -4.12 -18.04 -15.57
CA GLY A 462 -4.70 -17.27 -14.48
C GLY A 462 -4.06 -15.91 -14.27
N PHE A 463 -4.25 -15.34 -13.09
CA PHE A 463 -3.75 -14.02 -12.71
C PHE A 463 -2.29 -14.10 -12.26
N ASN A 464 -1.45 -13.18 -12.74
CA ASN A 464 -0.07 -13.07 -12.26
C ASN A 464 -0.01 -12.49 -10.84
N GLU A 465 -0.85 -11.50 -10.53
CA GLU A 465 -1.03 -10.98 -9.16
C GLU A 465 -2.12 -11.80 -8.44
N TRP A 466 -1.86 -13.10 -8.24
CA TRP A 466 -2.85 -14.09 -7.80
C TRP A 466 -3.69 -13.65 -6.59
N ASN A 467 -4.98 -14.03 -6.60
CA ASN A 467 -5.96 -13.76 -5.56
C ASN A 467 -6.06 -12.29 -5.08
N SER A 468 -5.41 -11.32 -5.74
CA SER A 468 -5.28 -9.97 -5.19
C SER A 468 -6.66 -9.34 -5.02
N PRO A 469 -7.05 -8.96 -3.79
CA PRO A 469 -8.33 -8.29 -3.53
C PRO A 469 -8.35 -6.84 -4.03
N VAL A 470 -7.23 -6.37 -4.61
CA VAL A 470 -7.04 -5.06 -5.22
C VAL A 470 -7.07 -5.18 -6.73
N TYR A 471 -6.22 -6.03 -7.32
CA TYR A 471 -6.03 -6.03 -8.77
C TYR A 471 -7.05 -6.86 -9.53
N ILE A 472 -7.58 -7.95 -8.97
CA ILE A 472 -8.70 -8.67 -9.62
C ILE A 472 -9.89 -7.73 -9.86
N PRO A 473 -10.34 -6.91 -8.88
CA PRO A 473 -11.32 -5.86 -9.15
C PRO A 473 -10.92 -4.91 -10.29
N ILE A 474 -9.68 -4.44 -10.34
CA ILE A 474 -9.19 -3.57 -11.41
C ILE A 474 -9.31 -4.26 -12.79
N ASP A 475 -8.86 -5.51 -12.92
CA ASP A 475 -9.02 -6.29 -14.16
C ASP A 475 -10.49 -6.43 -14.57
N MET A 476 -11.37 -6.69 -13.59
CA MET A 476 -12.80 -6.85 -13.82
C MET A 476 -13.46 -5.58 -14.38
N THR A 477 -12.93 -4.39 -14.13
CA THR A 477 -13.43 -3.16 -14.79
C THR A 477 -13.34 -3.27 -16.32
N GLY A 478 -12.23 -3.83 -16.83
CA GLY A 478 -12.02 -4.08 -18.25
C GLY A 478 -12.94 -5.17 -18.77
N PHE A 479 -13.10 -6.28 -18.03
CA PHE A 479 -13.98 -7.37 -18.44
C PHE A 479 -15.44 -6.93 -18.54
N PHE A 480 -15.96 -6.18 -17.56
CA PHE A 480 -17.32 -5.64 -17.62
C PHE A 480 -17.51 -4.72 -18.82
N ALA A 481 -16.57 -3.78 -19.04
CA ALA A 481 -16.62 -2.87 -20.18
C ALA A 481 -16.64 -3.64 -21.53
N LEU A 482 -15.78 -4.64 -21.70
CA LEU A 482 -15.75 -5.46 -22.91
C LEU A 482 -17.01 -6.32 -23.06
N TYR A 483 -17.50 -6.92 -21.99
CA TYR A 483 -18.70 -7.76 -22.02
C TYR A 483 -19.94 -7.01 -22.50
N ASP A 484 -20.13 -5.78 -22.01
CA ASP A 484 -21.29 -4.95 -22.34
C ASP A 484 -21.12 -4.14 -23.63
N LEU A 485 -19.91 -3.63 -23.92
CA LEU A 485 -19.72 -2.60 -24.96
C LEU A 485 -18.93 -3.08 -26.20
N ALA A 486 -18.24 -4.23 -26.15
CA ALA A 486 -17.48 -4.67 -27.31
C ALA A 486 -18.38 -5.02 -28.51
N SER A 487 -18.03 -4.56 -29.70
CA SER A 487 -18.79 -4.89 -30.93
C SER A 487 -18.57 -6.32 -31.41
N ASP A 488 -17.43 -6.95 -31.04
CA ASP A 488 -17.05 -8.29 -31.47
C ASP A 488 -17.59 -9.36 -30.50
N GLU A 489 -18.29 -10.36 -31.04
CA GLU A 489 -18.93 -11.41 -30.24
C GLU A 489 -17.92 -12.35 -29.55
N GLU A 490 -16.76 -12.59 -30.16
CA GLU A 490 -15.70 -13.41 -29.58
C GLU A 490 -15.09 -12.72 -28.36
N ILE A 491 -14.79 -11.42 -28.46
CA ILE A 491 -14.29 -10.62 -27.34
C ILE A 491 -15.28 -10.60 -26.18
N ARG A 492 -16.59 -10.43 -26.44
CA ARG A 492 -17.62 -10.51 -25.39
C ARG A 492 -17.65 -11.87 -24.70
N LYS A 493 -17.53 -12.97 -25.46
CA LYS A 493 -17.48 -14.34 -24.91
C LYS A 493 -16.24 -14.56 -24.06
N LEU A 494 -15.08 -14.03 -24.46
CA LEU A 494 -13.84 -14.10 -23.69
C LEU A 494 -13.95 -13.29 -22.38
N ALA A 495 -14.49 -12.08 -22.45
CA ALA A 495 -14.74 -11.24 -21.27
C ALA A 495 -15.70 -11.93 -20.29
N LYS A 496 -16.78 -12.56 -20.78
CA LYS A 496 -17.70 -13.34 -19.92
C LYS A 496 -16.96 -14.48 -19.21
N LYS A 497 -16.17 -15.28 -19.95
CA LYS A 497 -15.39 -16.38 -19.37
C LYS A 497 -14.40 -15.87 -18.31
N ALA A 498 -13.82 -14.69 -18.54
CA ALA A 498 -12.92 -14.08 -17.57
C ALA A 498 -13.64 -13.62 -16.30
N LEU A 499 -14.84 -13.03 -16.42
CA LEU A 499 -15.70 -12.72 -15.28
C LEU A 499 -16.10 -13.99 -14.51
N ASP A 500 -16.52 -15.04 -15.21
CA ASP A 500 -16.90 -16.32 -14.58
C ASP A 500 -15.71 -16.90 -13.77
N LYS A 501 -14.49 -16.85 -14.34
CA LYS A 501 -13.25 -17.30 -13.67
C LYS A 501 -12.90 -16.40 -12.48
N ALA A 502 -12.95 -15.08 -12.62
CA ALA A 502 -12.64 -14.13 -11.54
C ALA A 502 -13.58 -14.30 -10.34
N PHE A 503 -14.90 -14.40 -10.57
CA PHE A 503 -15.85 -14.67 -9.50
C PHE A 503 -15.69 -16.05 -8.88
N SER A 504 -15.26 -17.07 -9.65
CA SER A 504 -14.93 -18.38 -9.07
C SER A 504 -13.73 -18.30 -8.13
N ILE A 505 -12.70 -17.53 -8.50
CA ILE A 505 -11.51 -17.29 -7.65
C ILE A 505 -11.91 -16.53 -6.38
N LEU A 506 -12.71 -15.47 -6.50
CA LEU A 506 -13.24 -14.75 -5.34
C LEU A 506 -14.07 -15.69 -4.45
N GLY A 507 -14.95 -16.49 -5.03
CA GLY A 507 -15.82 -17.41 -4.28
C GLY A 507 -15.05 -18.50 -3.54
N ILE A 508 -14.02 -19.10 -4.16
CA ILE A 508 -13.13 -20.07 -3.50
C ILE A 508 -12.40 -19.44 -2.32
N ASN A 509 -11.86 -18.23 -2.53
CA ASN A 509 -10.91 -17.61 -1.61
C ASN A 509 -11.55 -16.64 -0.63
N SER A 510 -12.87 -16.51 -0.59
CA SER A 510 -13.55 -15.62 0.37
C SER A 510 -14.05 -16.35 1.61
N PHE A 511 -14.00 -15.66 2.75
CA PHE A 511 -14.54 -16.09 4.03
C PHE A 511 -15.33 -14.92 4.63
N LYS A 512 -16.63 -15.14 4.89
CA LYS A 512 -17.57 -14.09 5.36
C LYS A 512 -17.55 -12.84 4.46
N GLY A 513 -17.58 -13.05 3.14
CA GLY A 513 -17.53 -11.98 2.14
C GLY A 513 -16.16 -11.29 1.95
N ILE A 514 -15.14 -11.62 2.74
CA ILE A 514 -13.78 -11.05 2.62
C ILE A 514 -12.86 -12.05 1.92
N VAL A 515 -12.09 -11.63 0.92
CA VAL A 515 -11.03 -12.48 0.36
C VAL A 515 -9.97 -12.74 1.42
N ALA A 516 -9.67 -14.01 1.66
CA ALA A 516 -8.88 -14.54 2.75
C ALA A 516 -7.97 -15.68 2.24
N ALA A 517 -6.87 -15.31 1.58
CA ALA A 517 -5.91 -16.23 0.98
C ALA A 517 -4.50 -15.59 0.96
N SER A 518 -3.52 -16.27 0.35
CA SER A 518 -2.29 -15.60 -0.08
C SER A 518 -2.57 -14.69 -1.28
N TYR A 519 -1.82 -13.60 -1.43
CA TYR A 519 -1.96 -12.62 -2.52
C TYR A 519 -0.62 -12.34 -3.19
N GLY A 520 -0.60 -12.25 -4.52
CA GLY A 520 0.58 -11.77 -5.25
C GLY A 520 0.86 -10.29 -5.00
N ARG A 521 -0.18 -9.52 -4.64
CA ARG A 521 -0.03 -8.11 -4.30
C ARG A 521 -1.09 -7.62 -3.33
N ILE A 522 -0.66 -6.95 -2.26
CA ILE A 522 -1.51 -6.32 -1.26
C ILE A 522 -0.87 -5.07 -0.65
N TYR A 523 -1.68 -4.26 0.05
CA TYR A 523 -1.26 -3.09 0.82
C TYR A 523 -1.79 -3.16 2.25
N PHE A 524 -1.14 -2.45 3.17
CA PHE A 524 -1.59 -2.33 4.57
C PHE A 524 -3.06 -1.89 4.67
N LYS A 525 -3.45 -0.90 3.84
CA LYS A 525 -4.83 -0.39 3.76
C LYS A 525 -5.87 -1.47 3.39
N ASN A 526 -5.46 -2.56 2.76
CA ASN A 526 -6.34 -3.67 2.39
C ASN A 526 -6.28 -4.85 3.38
N LEU A 527 -5.13 -5.08 4.02
CA LEU A 527 -4.98 -6.10 5.08
C LEU A 527 -5.75 -5.71 6.35
N ILE A 528 -5.69 -4.44 6.74
CA ILE A 528 -6.44 -3.89 7.87
C ILE A 528 -7.83 -3.41 7.43
N GLY A 529 -7.90 -2.59 6.39
CA GLY A 529 -9.14 -1.99 5.87
C GLY A 529 -10.00 -2.96 5.04
N ARG A 530 -10.31 -4.13 5.60
CA ARG A 530 -10.98 -5.23 4.89
C ARG A 530 -12.38 -4.89 4.41
N ARG A 531 -13.16 -4.13 5.19
CA ARG A 531 -14.52 -3.69 4.80
C ARG A 531 -14.47 -2.61 3.73
N THR A 532 -13.35 -1.91 3.58
CA THR A 532 -13.13 -0.89 2.55
C THR A 532 -12.53 -1.44 1.24
N SER A 533 -12.13 -2.72 1.20
CA SER A 533 -11.61 -3.38 -0.01
C SER A 533 -12.68 -3.50 -1.10
N GLU A 534 -12.30 -3.43 -2.37
CA GLU A 534 -13.31 -3.47 -3.45
C GLU A 534 -13.86 -4.88 -3.70
N SER A 535 -13.02 -5.91 -3.53
CA SER A 535 -13.43 -7.31 -3.68
C SER A 535 -14.60 -7.72 -2.77
N THR A 536 -14.72 -7.14 -1.57
CA THR A 536 -15.84 -7.42 -0.67
C THR A 536 -17.15 -6.82 -1.18
N ALA A 537 -17.11 -5.68 -1.88
CA ALA A 537 -18.28 -5.10 -2.52
C ALA A 537 -18.75 -5.95 -3.73
N LEU A 538 -17.80 -6.53 -4.48
CA LEU A 538 -18.11 -7.47 -5.55
C LEU A 538 -18.77 -8.75 -5.02
N ASN A 539 -18.24 -9.30 -3.91
CA ASN A 539 -18.86 -10.43 -3.21
C ASN A 539 -20.28 -10.08 -2.76
N PHE A 540 -20.47 -8.93 -2.11
CA PHE A 540 -21.79 -8.49 -1.68
C PHE A 540 -22.77 -8.49 -2.85
N ILE A 541 -22.43 -7.87 -3.98
CA ILE A 541 -23.32 -7.86 -5.16
C ILE A 541 -23.57 -9.29 -5.68
N ALA A 542 -22.55 -10.14 -5.76
CA ALA A 542 -22.66 -11.49 -6.31
C ALA A 542 -23.48 -12.44 -5.43
N ASN A 543 -23.15 -12.58 -4.14
CA ASN A 543 -23.69 -13.62 -3.26
C ASN A 543 -24.44 -13.10 -2.03
N GLY A 544 -24.41 -11.78 -1.76
CA GLY A 544 -25.05 -11.16 -0.59
C GLY A 544 -24.18 -11.11 0.68
N GLU A 545 -22.97 -11.66 0.65
CA GLU A 545 -22.00 -11.57 1.75
C GLU A 545 -20.90 -10.56 1.42
N GLY A 546 -20.55 -9.71 2.38
CA GLY A 546 -19.48 -8.71 2.23
C GLY A 546 -19.96 -7.31 2.57
N TYR A 547 -19.14 -6.33 2.22
CA TYR A 547 -19.29 -4.93 2.61
C TYR A 547 -19.19 -4.04 1.38
N LEU A 548 -20.03 -3.02 1.32
CA LEU A 548 -19.85 -1.94 0.35
C LEU A 548 -18.79 -0.98 0.88
N GLY A 549 -17.80 -0.65 0.05
CA GLY A 549 -16.65 0.15 0.42
C GLY A 549 -16.51 1.44 -0.39
N GLN A 550 -15.53 2.26 -0.04
CA GLN A 550 -15.25 3.52 -0.72
C GLN A 550 -14.49 3.36 -2.06
N HIS A 551 -13.86 2.20 -2.29
CA HIS A 551 -13.27 1.83 -3.59
C HIS A 551 -14.37 1.23 -4.49
N THR A 552 -14.59 1.86 -5.65
CA THR A 552 -15.90 1.74 -6.34
C THR A 552 -15.82 1.59 -7.86
N LEU A 553 -14.62 1.46 -8.44
CA LEU A 553 -14.45 1.36 -9.90
C LEU A 553 -15.09 0.08 -10.45
N ALA A 554 -14.65 -1.09 -10.00
CA ALA A 554 -15.20 -2.39 -10.40
C ALA A 554 -16.64 -2.56 -9.91
N THR A 555 -16.93 -2.04 -8.71
CA THR A 555 -18.26 -2.09 -8.09
C THR A 555 -19.29 -1.38 -8.98
N LEU A 556 -18.97 -0.19 -9.49
CA LEU A 556 -19.82 0.51 -10.45
C LEU A 556 -19.98 -0.29 -11.72
N MET A 557 -18.88 -0.77 -12.30
CA MET A 557 -18.93 -1.50 -13.56
C MET A 557 -19.80 -2.75 -13.44
N PHE A 558 -19.70 -3.50 -12.34
CA PHE A 558 -20.58 -4.64 -12.08
C PHE A 558 -22.04 -4.21 -11.90
N ALA A 559 -22.28 -3.12 -11.16
CA ALA A 559 -23.63 -2.62 -10.91
C ALA A 559 -24.35 -2.13 -12.16
N LEU A 560 -23.61 -1.58 -13.14
CA LEU A 560 -24.14 -1.17 -14.44
C LEU A 560 -24.24 -2.32 -15.44
N SER A 561 -23.43 -3.36 -15.27
CA SER A 561 -23.34 -4.46 -16.21
C SER A 561 -24.59 -5.33 -16.21
N SER A 562 -24.88 -5.91 -17.37
CA SER A 562 -25.89 -6.96 -17.50
C SER A 562 -25.41 -8.34 -17.01
N TYR A 563 -24.12 -8.48 -16.69
CA TYR A 563 -23.53 -9.73 -16.22
C TYR A 563 -24.10 -10.16 -14.86
N GLU A 564 -24.39 -11.44 -14.72
CA GLU A 564 -24.64 -12.10 -13.44
C GLU A 564 -23.83 -13.39 -13.36
N PRO A 565 -23.16 -13.68 -12.23
CA PRO A 565 -22.44 -14.95 -12.08
C PRO A 565 -23.41 -16.13 -12.23
N PRO A 566 -23.11 -17.11 -13.10
CA PRO A 566 -23.97 -18.28 -13.27
C PRO A 566 -23.94 -19.19 -12.04
N ALA A 567 -24.95 -20.07 -11.90
CA ALA A 567 -25.07 -20.97 -10.74
C ALA A 567 -23.81 -21.81 -10.48
N GLU A 568 -23.14 -22.29 -11.54
CA GLU A 568 -21.88 -23.04 -11.43
C GLU A 568 -20.74 -22.25 -10.78
N VAL A 569 -20.69 -20.93 -11.01
CA VAL A 569 -19.74 -20.02 -10.34
C VAL A 569 -20.16 -19.81 -8.89
N MET A 570 -21.47 -19.70 -8.62
CA MET A 570 -21.97 -19.51 -7.25
C MET A 570 -21.65 -20.69 -6.32
N GLU A 571 -21.53 -21.92 -6.83
CA GLU A 571 -21.10 -23.08 -6.04
C GLU A 571 -19.70 -22.92 -5.40
N SER A 572 -18.84 -22.08 -5.99
CA SER A 572 -17.51 -21.78 -5.44
C SER A 572 -17.57 -21.08 -4.08
N TYR A 573 -18.61 -20.28 -3.85
CA TYR A 573 -18.85 -19.56 -2.59
C TYR A 573 -19.31 -20.47 -1.46
N HIS A 574 -19.84 -21.65 -1.77
CA HIS A 574 -20.29 -22.59 -0.75
C HIS A 574 -19.10 -23.33 -0.12
N VAL A 575 -19.10 -23.47 1.21
CA VAL A 575 -18.18 -24.34 1.96
C VAL A 575 -18.97 -25.45 2.66
N PRO A 576 -18.59 -26.73 2.49
CA PRO A 576 -19.24 -27.83 3.18
C PRO A 576 -18.86 -27.85 4.68
N ALA A 577 -19.66 -28.53 5.49
CA ALA A 577 -19.46 -28.57 6.95
C ALA A 577 -18.14 -29.22 7.36
N GLU A 578 -17.69 -30.24 6.63
CA GLU A 578 -16.42 -30.94 6.80
C GLU A 578 -15.18 -30.13 6.35
N GLY A 579 -15.39 -28.94 5.78
CA GLY A 579 -14.34 -28.12 5.20
C GLY A 579 -13.92 -28.54 3.79
N ARG A 580 -13.18 -27.67 3.11
CA ARG A 580 -12.74 -27.85 1.73
C ARG A 580 -11.27 -27.46 1.59
N ILE A 581 -10.48 -28.37 1.01
CA ILE A 581 -9.16 -28.05 0.47
C ILE A 581 -9.36 -27.55 -0.96
N THR A 582 -8.68 -26.46 -1.31
CA THR A 582 -8.55 -26.00 -2.70
C THR A 582 -7.08 -25.79 -3.03
N GLU A 583 -6.67 -26.33 -4.17
CA GLU A 583 -5.35 -26.12 -4.75
C GLU A 583 -5.51 -25.52 -6.13
N SER A 584 -4.73 -24.50 -6.45
CA SER A 584 -4.68 -23.91 -7.77
C SER A 584 -3.25 -23.50 -8.16
N ALA A 585 -3.05 -23.29 -9.45
CA ALA A 585 -1.83 -22.71 -9.99
C ALA A 585 -2.22 -21.46 -10.79
N GLU A 586 -1.66 -20.31 -10.42
CA GLU A 586 -1.97 -19.01 -11.03
C GLU A 586 -0.69 -18.34 -11.56
N GLY A 587 -0.83 -17.50 -12.59
CA GLY A 587 0.26 -16.75 -13.21
C GLY A 587 1.15 -17.60 -14.13
N GLU A 588 1.99 -16.92 -14.90
CA GLU A 588 2.90 -17.55 -15.87
C GLU A 588 3.91 -18.50 -15.20
N GLU A 589 4.30 -18.20 -13.97
CA GLU A 589 5.17 -19.03 -13.13
C GLU A 589 4.46 -20.25 -12.53
N LYS A 590 3.12 -20.34 -12.66
CA LYS A 590 2.28 -21.40 -12.08
C LYS A 590 2.45 -21.50 -10.57
N VAL A 591 2.31 -20.34 -9.90
CA VAL A 591 2.40 -20.19 -8.45
C VAL A 591 1.41 -21.13 -7.78
N HIS A 592 1.90 -22.03 -6.91
CA HIS A 592 1.07 -23.05 -6.26
C HIS A 592 0.39 -22.45 -5.02
N LEU A 593 -0.93 -22.37 -5.08
CA LEU A 593 -1.78 -21.81 -4.03
C LEU A 593 -2.53 -22.93 -3.33
N TYR A 594 -2.57 -22.86 -2.01
CA TYR A 594 -3.26 -23.84 -1.17
C TYR A 594 -4.17 -23.11 -0.19
N SER A 595 -5.43 -23.57 -0.07
CA SER A 595 -6.37 -23.05 0.91
C SER A 595 -7.16 -24.16 1.55
N TYR A 596 -7.39 -24.05 2.86
CA TYR A 596 -8.29 -24.89 3.62
C TYR A 596 -9.32 -24.01 4.33
N ARG A 597 -10.59 -24.17 3.93
CA ARG A 597 -11.71 -23.36 4.42
C ARG A 597 -12.75 -24.26 5.08
N THR A 598 -13.15 -23.90 6.29
CA THR A 598 -14.29 -24.45 7.02
C THR A 598 -15.38 -23.38 7.17
N PRO A 599 -16.57 -23.69 7.73
CA PRO A 599 -17.56 -22.67 8.06
C PRO A 599 -17.09 -21.62 9.08
N ASP A 600 -16.09 -21.99 9.89
CA ASP A 600 -15.65 -21.26 11.08
C ASP A 600 -14.24 -20.67 10.97
N TYR A 601 -13.39 -21.12 10.03
CA TYR A 601 -12.08 -20.54 9.79
C TYR A 601 -11.57 -20.83 8.37
N VAL A 602 -10.56 -20.08 7.95
CA VAL A 602 -9.81 -20.31 6.71
C VAL A 602 -8.31 -20.13 6.95
N MET A 603 -7.51 -20.96 6.28
CA MET A 603 -6.06 -20.84 6.19
C MET A 603 -5.66 -20.95 4.71
N GLY A 604 -5.03 -19.91 4.16
CA GLY A 604 -4.54 -19.89 2.79
C GLY A 604 -3.07 -19.50 2.72
N SER A 605 -2.31 -20.16 1.86
CA SER A 605 -0.89 -19.91 1.64
C SER A 605 -0.47 -20.05 0.18
N VAL A 606 0.69 -19.47 -0.12
CA VAL A 606 1.46 -19.77 -1.32
C VAL A 606 2.59 -20.73 -0.97
N LEU A 607 2.73 -21.81 -1.73
CA LEU A 607 3.72 -22.87 -1.48
C LEU A 607 4.97 -22.63 -2.33
N ASP A 608 6.15 -22.82 -1.73
CA ASP A 608 7.46 -22.83 -2.40
C ASP A 608 7.76 -21.63 -3.34
N TYR A 609 7.21 -20.43 -3.06
CA TYR A 609 7.40 -19.24 -3.90
C TYR A 609 8.68 -18.47 -3.53
N HIS A 610 9.73 -18.67 -4.33
CA HIS A 610 11.04 -17.99 -4.26
C HIS A 610 11.65 -17.88 -2.84
N PRO A 611 11.73 -18.98 -2.07
CA PRO A 611 12.21 -18.94 -0.69
C PRO A 611 13.66 -18.44 -0.59
N GLY A 612 13.90 -17.46 0.30
CA GLY A 612 15.21 -16.84 0.52
C GLY A 612 15.54 -15.69 -0.45
N GLU A 613 14.68 -15.40 -1.42
CA GLU A 613 14.84 -14.28 -2.33
C GLU A 613 14.22 -12.98 -1.76
N PRO A 614 14.65 -11.79 -2.24
CA PRO A 614 13.98 -10.54 -1.89
C PRO A 614 12.52 -10.58 -2.34
N GLY A 615 11.59 -10.22 -1.47
CA GLY A 615 10.18 -10.06 -1.83
C GLY A 615 9.83 -8.63 -2.25
N SER A 616 8.53 -8.43 -2.50
CA SER A 616 7.89 -7.16 -2.81
C SER A 616 6.61 -6.99 -2.00
N GLN A 617 5.44 -7.24 -2.56
CA GLN A 617 4.15 -6.96 -1.93
C GLN A 617 3.32 -8.23 -1.69
N GLU A 618 3.96 -9.38 -1.73
CA GLU A 618 3.33 -10.69 -1.61
C GLU A 618 2.87 -10.91 -0.18
N HIS A 619 1.65 -11.44 -0.04
CA HIS A 619 1.09 -11.90 1.21
C HIS A 619 1.04 -13.42 1.18
N VAL A 620 1.83 -14.06 2.03
CA VAL A 620 2.23 -15.45 1.80
C VAL A 620 1.45 -16.47 2.63
N LEU A 621 0.85 -16.04 3.74
CA LEU A 621 0.05 -16.88 4.64
C LEU A 621 -1.03 -16.04 5.32
N GLN A 622 -2.28 -16.45 5.23
CA GLN A 622 -3.43 -15.81 5.87
C GLN A 622 -4.20 -16.83 6.69
N VAL A 623 -4.56 -16.48 7.92
CA VAL A 623 -5.57 -17.16 8.73
C VAL A 623 -6.66 -16.18 9.10
N MET A 624 -7.92 -16.60 9.03
CA MET A 624 -9.07 -15.87 9.59
C MET A 624 -9.99 -16.83 10.34
N ILE A 625 -10.53 -16.38 11.47
CA ILE A 625 -11.31 -17.21 12.40
C ILE A 625 -12.61 -16.48 12.74
N LYS A 626 -13.76 -17.12 12.48
CA LYS A 626 -15.14 -16.68 12.79
C LYS A 626 -15.64 -15.42 12.10
N ASP A 627 -14.86 -14.34 12.14
CA ASP A 627 -15.21 -13.01 11.69
C ASP A 627 -14.08 -12.40 10.83
N CYS A 628 -14.29 -11.16 10.36
CA CYS A 628 -13.33 -10.47 9.50
C CYS A 628 -12.19 -9.77 10.27
N ASP A 629 -12.29 -9.67 11.60
CA ASP A 629 -11.36 -8.91 12.43
C ASP A 629 -10.33 -9.82 13.14
N THR A 630 -10.67 -11.10 13.32
CA THR A 630 -9.80 -12.10 13.93
C THR A 630 -8.94 -12.79 12.86
N GLN A 631 -7.74 -12.25 12.66
CA GLN A 631 -6.83 -12.65 11.59
C GLN A 631 -5.40 -12.87 12.11
N ILE A 632 -4.67 -13.82 11.52
CA ILE A 632 -3.25 -14.03 11.81
C ILE A 632 -2.52 -14.16 10.48
N TRP A 633 -1.41 -13.43 10.32
CA TRP A 633 -0.46 -13.66 9.23
C TRP A 633 0.96 -13.43 9.72
N ILE A 634 1.92 -13.98 8.98
CA ILE A 634 3.35 -13.97 9.33
C ILE A 634 4.13 -13.46 8.13
N ASN A 635 5.04 -12.50 8.34
CA ASN A 635 5.89 -11.96 7.29
C ASN A 635 7.26 -11.49 7.84
N HIS A 636 8.19 -11.26 6.92
CA HIS A 636 9.41 -10.50 7.19
C HIS A 636 9.19 -9.02 6.82
N PRO A 637 9.22 -8.06 7.76
CA PRO A 637 9.08 -6.64 7.43
C PRO A 637 10.14 -6.15 6.42
N GLY A 638 9.72 -5.36 5.44
CA GLY A 638 10.61 -4.74 4.45
C GLY A 638 11.27 -3.44 4.89
N GLU A 639 10.69 -2.79 5.90
CA GLU A 639 11.14 -1.54 6.50
C GLU A 639 10.84 -1.57 7.99
N ALA A 640 11.48 -0.71 8.79
CA ALA A 640 11.21 -0.62 10.24
C ALA A 640 9.98 0.23 10.60
N VAL A 641 9.51 1.10 9.70
CA VAL A 641 8.44 2.07 9.96
C VAL A 641 7.07 1.39 9.92
N TYR A 642 6.36 1.34 11.05
CA TYR A 642 5.09 0.61 11.19
C TYR A 642 4.00 0.97 10.17
N PHE A 643 3.88 2.26 9.86
CA PHE A 643 2.91 2.80 8.90
C PHE A 643 3.62 3.54 7.77
N GLY A 644 4.73 2.97 7.29
CA GLY A 644 5.49 3.48 6.16
C GLY A 644 4.84 3.17 4.81
N GLU A 645 5.45 3.72 3.76
CA GLU A 645 5.04 3.56 2.36
C GLU A 645 5.93 2.56 1.60
N GLY A 646 6.75 1.77 2.33
CA GLY A 646 7.67 0.79 1.76
C GLY A 646 6.95 -0.30 0.98
N ARG A 647 7.64 -0.84 -0.03
CA ARG A 647 7.19 -1.96 -0.87
C ARG A 647 8.37 -2.92 -1.11
N PRO A 648 8.66 -3.87 -0.21
CA PRO A 648 7.85 -4.31 0.95
C PRO A 648 7.78 -3.28 2.10
N GLY A 649 6.63 -3.24 2.78
CA GLY A 649 6.42 -2.42 3.99
C GLY A 649 6.57 -3.23 5.28
N TYR A 650 6.16 -2.66 6.41
CA TYR A 650 6.25 -3.34 7.71
C TYR A 650 5.35 -4.59 7.79
N PHE A 651 4.08 -4.45 7.40
CA PHE A 651 3.08 -5.54 7.43
C PHE A 651 2.71 -6.11 6.05
N ALA A 652 2.85 -5.32 5.00
CA ALA A 652 2.42 -5.68 3.65
C ALA A 652 3.63 -6.00 2.78
N GLY A 653 3.72 -7.25 2.33
CA GLY A 653 4.88 -7.75 1.59
C GLY A 653 5.87 -8.49 2.48
N ASN A 654 7.00 -8.86 1.89
CA ASN A 654 8.09 -9.55 2.57
C ASN A 654 9.44 -8.99 2.15
N GLY A 655 10.29 -8.60 3.11
CA GLY A 655 11.70 -8.26 2.84
C GLY A 655 12.47 -9.45 2.28
N THR A 656 12.16 -10.65 2.76
CA THR A 656 12.70 -11.94 2.29
C THR A 656 11.56 -12.95 2.31
N LEU A 657 11.36 -13.66 1.21
CA LEU A 657 10.27 -14.63 1.08
C LEU A 657 10.57 -15.91 1.88
N PRO A 658 9.60 -16.43 2.66
CA PRO A 658 9.77 -17.69 3.38
C PRO A 658 9.50 -18.91 2.50
N LEU A 659 10.02 -20.06 2.94
CA LEU A 659 9.54 -21.36 2.50
C LEU A 659 8.28 -21.73 3.29
N ILE A 660 7.15 -21.93 2.60
CA ILE A 660 5.88 -22.25 3.25
C ILE A 660 5.40 -23.64 2.86
N ARG A 661 4.96 -24.38 3.88
CA ARG A 661 4.21 -25.63 3.72
C ARG A 661 2.91 -25.53 4.48
N GLN A 662 1.83 -26.04 3.90
CA GLN A 662 0.54 -26.15 4.56
C GLN A 662 -0.03 -27.55 4.34
N ASP A 663 -0.55 -28.15 5.41
CA ASP A 663 -1.47 -29.29 5.33
C ASP A 663 -2.72 -28.94 6.11
N LYS A 664 -3.83 -28.78 5.38
CA LYS A 664 -5.13 -28.33 5.90
C LYS A 664 -5.00 -27.14 6.84
N ASN A 665 -5.14 -27.38 8.14
CA ASN A 665 -5.23 -26.42 9.23
C ASN A 665 -3.91 -26.20 9.96
N CYS A 666 -2.81 -26.74 9.44
CA CYS A 666 -1.46 -26.55 9.93
C CYS A 666 -0.60 -25.90 8.82
N ALA A 667 0.18 -24.88 9.15
CA ALA A 667 1.18 -24.31 8.26
C ALA A 667 2.52 -24.08 8.97
N VAL A 668 3.60 -24.16 8.20
CA VAL A 668 4.98 -23.89 8.62
C VAL A 668 5.58 -22.88 7.67
N ALA A 669 6.19 -21.82 8.21
CA ALA A 669 6.95 -20.82 7.45
C ALA A 669 8.39 -20.79 7.95
N GLU A 670 9.34 -21.13 7.08
CA GLU A 670 10.77 -21.14 7.36
C GLU A 670 11.42 -19.91 6.70
N PHE A 671 12.09 -19.08 7.51
CA PHE A 671 12.74 -17.86 7.07
C PHE A 671 14.26 -17.98 7.19
N HIS A 672 14.95 -17.53 6.14
CA HIS A 672 16.39 -17.32 6.07
C HIS A 672 16.64 -15.91 5.55
N LEU A 673 16.65 -14.92 6.45
CA LEU A 673 16.59 -13.50 6.12
C LEU A 673 17.88 -13.00 5.44
N LEU A 674 17.70 -12.14 4.44
CA LEU A 674 18.78 -11.37 3.84
C LEU A 674 19.29 -10.29 4.81
N ASP A 675 20.48 -9.74 4.53
CA ASP A 675 21.02 -8.62 5.30
C ASP A 675 20.32 -7.31 4.91
N GLN A 676 19.25 -6.98 5.63
CA GLN A 676 18.34 -5.85 5.40
C GLN A 676 18.14 -5.06 6.71
N GLU A 677 17.37 -3.97 6.66
CA GLU A 677 17.11 -3.09 7.83
C GLU A 677 16.52 -3.87 9.01
N VAL A 678 15.55 -4.73 8.75
CA VAL A 678 14.88 -5.56 9.76
C VAL A 678 15.52 -6.95 9.81
N GLN A 679 15.75 -7.44 11.03
CA GLN A 679 16.52 -8.67 11.32
C GLN A 679 15.73 -9.64 12.23
N TYR A 680 14.40 -9.57 12.11
CA TYR A 680 13.44 -10.39 12.83
C TYR A 680 12.22 -10.60 11.95
N THR A 681 11.42 -11.61 12.28
CA THR A 681 10.12 -11.85 11.65
C THR A 681 9.01 -11.57 12.64
N HIS A 682 7.81 -11.31 12.16
CA HIS A 682 6.68 -11.04 13.04
C HIS A 682 5.38 -11.66 12.53
N ALA A 683 4.39 -11.66 13.39
CA ALA A 683 3.02 -11.97 13.05
C ALA A 683 2.09 -10.85 13.52
N PHE A 684 1.16 -10.44 12.67
CA PHE A 684 0.00 -9.69 13.15
C PHE A 684 -0.96 -10.70 13.80
N CYS A 685 -1.32 -10.44 15.05
CA CYS A 685 -2.20 -11.28 15.85
C CYS A 685 -2.97 -10.39 16.84
N PRO A 686 -4.24 -10.05 16.56
CA PRO A 686 -5.03 -9.15 17.38
C PRO A 686 -5.52 -9.87 18.64
N LEU A 687 -4.69 -9.90 19.70
CA LEU A 687 -4.94 -10.69 20.91
C LEU A 687 -6.28 -10.35 21.58
N GLU A 688 -6.72 -9.09 21.48
CA GLU A 688 -7.98 -8.61 22.05
C GLU A 688 -9.22 -9.20 21.36
N GLN A 689 -9.09 -9.78 20.17
CA GLN A 689 -10.18 -10.49 19.49
C GLN A 689 -10.40 -11.90 20.04
N PHE A 690 -9.45 -12.44 20.80
CA PHE A 690 -9.53 -13.77 21.39
C PHE A 690 -10.07 -13.70 22.82
N SER A 691 -10.96 -14.64 23.15
CA SER A 691 -11.55 -14.77 24.48
C SER A 691 -10.54 -15.20 25.55
N GLU A 692 -9.49 -15.93 25.14
CA GLU A 692 -8.42 -16.38 26.02
C GLU A 692 -7.14 -16.57 25.20
N TRP A 693 -5.99 -16.24 25.79
CA TRP A 693 -4.68 -16.55 25.23
C TRP A 693 -3.64 -16.84 26.31
N ARG A 694 -2.64 -17.68 25.98
CA ARG A 694 -1.56 -18.07 26.91
C ARG A 694 -0.24 -18.20 26.16
N LEU A 695 0.77 -17.48 26.63
CA LEU A 695 2.15 -17.63 26.16
C LEU A 695 2.88 -18.64 27.06
N GLU A 696 3.23 -19.80 26.51
CA GLU A 696 3.90 -20.89 27.23
C GLU A 696 5.16 -21.34 26.46
N GLY A 697 6.32 -20.88 26.91
CA GLY A 697 7.60 -21.18 26.26
C GLY A 697 7.68 -20.52 24.88
N ARG A 698 7.70 -21.33 23.82
CA ARG A 698 7.74 -20.88 22.42
C ARG A 698 6.37 -20.87 21.74
N TRP A 699 5.31 -21.20 22.48
CA TRP A 699 3.96 -21.30 21.97
C TRP A 699 3.09 -20.17 22.51
N LEU A 700 2.29 -19.58 21.63
CA LEU A 700 1.13 -18.78 21.98
C LEU A 700 -0.13 -19.57 21.62
N PHE A 701 -0.95 -19.88 22.62
CA PHE A 701 -2.25 -20.53 22.44
C PHE A 701 -3.35 -19.48 22.53
N LEU A 702 -4.36 -19.61 21.68
CA LEU A 702 -5.43 -18.63 21.47
C LEU A 702 -6.78 -19.34 21.38
N LYS A 703 -7.84 -18.75 21.92
CA LYS A 703 -9.21 -19.26 21.83
C LYS A 703 -10.19 -18.19 21.37
N LYS A 704 -10.94 -18.48 20.29
CA LYS A 704 -12.07 -17.69 19.78
C LYS A 704 -13.28 -18.60 19.66
N ASP A 705 -14.28 -18.38 20.50
CA ASP A 705 -15.48 -19.24 20.58
C ASP A 705 -15.12 -20.73 20.72
N ASN A 706 -15.52 -21.57 19.76
CA ASN A 706 -15.21 -22.99 19.68
C ASN A 706 -13.92 -23.30 18.89
N ILE A 707 -13.12 -22.31 18.50
CA ILE A 707 -11.89 -22.48 17.73
C ILE A 707 -10.67 -22.21 18.62
N CYS A 708 -9.72 -23.13 18.59
CA CYS A 708 -8.41 -23.01 19.21
C CYS A 708 -7.36 -22.74 18.13
N ALA A 709 -6.41 -21.86 18.41
CA ALA A 709 -5.24 -21.66 17.57
C ALA A 709 -3.95 -21.76 18.41
N ALA A 710 -2.88 -22.20 17.78
CA ALA A 710 -1.54 -22.25 18.37
C ALA A 710 -0.53 -21.69 17.38
N VAL A 711 0.28 -20.73 17.83
CA VAL A 711 1.37 -20.13 17.07
C VAL A 711 2.69 -20.46 17.77
N TYR A 712 3.67 -20.95 17.02
CA TYR A 712 5.02 -21.25 17.51
C TYR A 712 6.04 -20.44 16.73
N ALA A 713 7.11 -19.99 17.41
CA ALA A 713 8.31 -19.46 16.76
C ALA A 713 9.57 -20.07 17.38
N ASP A 714 10.52 -20.49 16.55
CA ASP A 714 11.71 -21.22 17.03
C ASP A 714 12.62 -20.37 17.92
N ASN A 715 12.70 -19.06 17.65
CA ASN A 715 13.47 -18.13 18.48
C ASN A 715 12.65 -17.52 19.64
N GLY A 716 11.44 -18.04 19.89
CA GLY A 716 10.53 -17.55 20.92
C GLY A 716 9.64 -16.41 20.43
N ILE A 717 8.59 -16.13 21.19
CA ILE A 717 7.59 -15.10 20.86
C ILE A 717 7.68 -13.97 21.88
N TRP A 718 7.89 -12.76 21.39
CA TRP A 718 7.71 -11.53 22.14
C TRP A 718 6.36 -10.91 21.76
N ILE A 719 5.44 -10.80 22.72
CA ILE A 719 4.19 -10.05 22.51
C ILE A 719 4.52 -8.56 22.62
N THR A 720 4.23 -7.79 21.58
CA THR A 720 4.37 -6.34 21.64
C THR A 720 3.33 -5.80 22.62
N ASP A 721 3.80 -5.27 23.75
CA ASP A 721 2.98 -4.81 24.89
C ASP A 721 2.93 -3.28 25.03
N LYS A 722 3.59 -2.56 24.10
CA LYS A 722 3.73 -1.10 24.11
C LYS A 722 3.67 -0.50 22.71
N GLY A 723 3.30 0.78 22.66
CA GLY A 723 3.29 1.56 21.43
C GLY A 723 2.19 1.14 20.45
N PRO A 724 2.26 1.59 19.18
CA PRO A 724 1.16 1.49 18.22
C PRO A 724 0.65 0.08 17.94
N LEU A 725 1.47 -0.95 18.15
CA LEU A 725 1.18 -2.34 17.83
C LEU A 725 0.88 -3.18 19.09
N LYS A 726 0.67 -2.52 20.23
CA LYS A 726 0.37 -3.18 21.51
C LYS A 726 -0.79 -4.17 21.36
N ASN A 727 -0.58 -5.42 21.77
CA ASN A 727 -1.54 -6.53 21.69
C ASN A 727 -1.93 -6.95 20.25
N TYR A 728 -1.27 -6.42 19.22
CA TYR A 728 -1.53 -6.75 17.81
C TYR A 728 -0.36 -7.43 17.11
N GLU A 729 0.81 -7.52 17.74
CA GLU A 729 2.02 -8.03 17.11
C GLU A 729 2.75 -9.05 17.99
N LEU A 730 3.24 -10.10 17.33
CA LEU A 730 4.16 -11.09 17.87
C LEU A 730 5.49 -10.98 17.12
N VAL A 731 6.58 -10.67 17.82
CA VAL A 731 7.92 -10.57 17.24
C VAL A 731 8.75 -11.81 17.60
N SER A 732 9.47 -12.37 16.64
CA SER A 732 10.47 -13.41 16.88
C SER A 732 11.82 -13.01 16.27
N PRO A 733 12.88 -12.87 17.08
CA PRO A 733 14.16 -12.35 16.64
C PRO A 733 14.93 -13.34 15.75
N GLY A 734 15.92 -12.84 15.01
CA GLY A 734 16.93 -13.64 14.33
C GLY A 734 16.71 -13.79 12.82
N LYS A 735 17.82 -14.02 12.11
CA LYS A 735 17.89 -14.24 10.65
C LYS A 735 17.32 -15.58 10.22
N ASP A 736 17.50 -16.61 11.03
CA ASP A 736 16.97 -17.94 10.78
C ASP A 736 15.85 -18.20 11.77
N ASN A 737 14.63 -18.43 11.28
CA ASN A 737 13.49 -18.67 12.15
C ASN A 737 12.44 -19.57 11.50
N VAL A 738 11.75 -20.36 12.32
CA VAL A 738 10.63 -21.20 11.86
C VAL A 738 9.38 -20.85 12.65
N TRP A 739 8.33 -20.49 11.94
CA TRP A 739 7.00 -20.32 12.49
C TRP A 739 6.13 -21.52 12.19
N LYS A 740 5.25 -21.87 13.13
CA LYS A 740 4.18 -22.86 12.91
C LYS A 740 2.86 -22.29 13.38
N ILE A 741 1.80 -22.55 12.64
CA ILE A 741 0.43 -22.21 13.04
C ILE A 741 -0.47 -23.43 12.88
N LEU A 742 -1.29 -23.69 13.90
CA LEU A 742 -2.34 -24.70 13.89
C LEU A 742 -3.65 -24.05 14.32
N VAL A 743 -4.73 -24.33 13.62
CA VAL A 743 -6.09 -23.88 13.98
C VAL A 743 -7.01 -25.09 14.02
N GLU A 744 -7.80 -25.30 15.06
CA GLU A 744 -8.71 -26.44 15.10
C GLU A 744 -9.94 -26.14 15.94
N GLU A 745 -11.02 -26.85 15.66
CA GLU A 745 -12.15 -26.86 16.58
C GLU A 745 -11.77 -27.45 17.95
N GLU A 746 -12.21 -26.80 19.02
CA GLU A 746 -12.02 -27.25 20.41
C GLU A 746 -12.57 -28.68 20.61
N SER A 747 -13.63 -29.03 19.88
CA SER A 747 -14.29 -30.33 19.91
C SER A 747 -13.35 -31.50 19.60
N VAL A 748 -12.33 -31.30 18.76
CA VAL A 748 -11.34 -32.32 18.35
C VAL A 748 -10.45 -32.74 19.54
N TYR A 749 -10.11 -31.80 20.42
CA TYR A 749 -9.30 -32.06 21.61
C TYR A 749 -10.14 -32.22 22.88
N GLY A 750 -11.41 -31.80 22.83
CA GLY A 750 -12.40 -31.84 23.90
C GLY A 750 -12.33 -30.64 24.87
N SER A 751 -11.23 -29.89 24.91
CA SER A 751 -11.12 -28.60 25.59
C SER A 751 -9.82 -27.87 25.19
N PHE A 752 -9.79 -26.55 25.39
CA PHE A 752 -8.60 -25.72 25.20
C PHE A 752 -7.39 -26.22 26.02
N GLU A 753 -7.61 -26.64 27.27
CA GLU A 753 -6.54 -27.24 28.10
C GLU A 753 -5.95 -28.51 27.50
N LYS A 754 -6.79 -29.38 26.92
CA LYS A 754 -6.33 -30.62 26.29
C LYS A 754 -5.58 -30.33 25.00
N PHE A 755 -6.01 -29.31 24.25
CA PHE A 755 -5.29 -28.81 23.08
C PHE A 755 -3.88 -28.37 23.44
N ILE A 756 -3.72 -27.50 24.46
CA ILE A 756 -2.43 -27.05 24.97
C ILE A 756 -1.56 -28.23 25.42
N HIS A 757 -2.12 -29.11 26.26
CA HIS A 757 -1.39 -30.26 26.79
C HIS A 757 -0.88 -31.21 25.71
N LYS A 758 -1.69 -31.45 24.68
CA LYS A 758 -1.35 -32.33 23.55
C LYS A 758 -0.18 -31.78 22.74
N LEU A 759 -0.17 -30.48 22.44
CA LEU A 759 0.89 -29.84 21.68
C LEU A 759 2.23 -29.80 22.43
N HIS A 760 2.20 -29.62 23.76
CA HIS A 760 3.39 -29.77 24.61
C HIS A 760 3.95 -31.20 24.58
N GLN A 761 3.10 -32.23 24.72
CA GLN A 761 3.54 -33.63 24.72
C GLN A 761 4.23 -34.04 23.42
N ASN A 762 3.77 -33.50 22.30
CA ASN A 762 4.31 -33.85 20.99
C ASN A 762 5.59 -33.08 20.63
N GLY A 763 6.09 -32.19 21.51
CA GLY A 763 7.31 -31.40 21.27
C GLY A 763 7.26 -30.59 19.97
N GLY A 764 6.07 -30.18 19.54
CA GLY A 764 5.84 -29.49 18.26
C GLY A 764 6.07 -30.34 17.00
N LYS A 765 5.95 -31.68 17.09
CA LYS A 765 6.15 -32.64 15.98
C LYS A 765 4.85 -33.28 15.42
N GLU A 766 3.67 -32.70 15.62
CA GLU A 766 2.52 -33.21 14.85
C GLU A 766 2.64 -32.84 13.37
N ARG A 767 2.28 -33.83 12.54
CA ARG A 767 2.85 -34.20 11.24
C ARG A 767 2.45 -33.29 10.09
#